data_AF-A0A356KEX8-F1
#
_entry.id   AF-A0A356KEX8-F1
#
_cell.length_a   1.000
_cell.length_b   1.000
_cell.length_c   1.000
_cell.angle_alpha   90.00
_cell.angle_beta   90.00
_cell.angle_gamma   90.00
#
_symmetry.space_group_name_H-M   'P 1'
#
loop_
_entity.id
_entity.type
_entity.pdbx_description
1 polymer ?
#
loop_
_entity_poly.entity_id
_entity_poly.type
_entity_poly.pdbx_seq_one_letter_code
_entity_poly.pdbx_strand_id
1 'polypeptide(L)'
;MTRALTLLLLALTLSATGGPAWGAEESAAWDLGDEKLRLDHKPDAPPEGASDPQVAEHQLIGQADFGEGRRPKLGVSRAGDLVWHYALRVPRLPAGKHKSGRPITIEVDERFPLASGEFKVTGNHSVRAKGRRWQIRSSLLISHSKPVTFKQGNLVVTQRFDVKKGRLQLASYRFEIESLVPGEQGKTRKDVWTGRIEPQRPVRVVGKDFHLQVQQAIERGAEWLKRATTKRLNSFKAATQPSHQRLGQMSLPLFALLRSGVSPRELRQHFEWCAQQPLEATYSVSLWVMALEALAVKRTALPPRARTRSVTRFDRGQLGKKDKELMRRAVRWLIVTRKKGEGWWSYYASPLGEEAPAGTLGPFGHDHKTVAKNGDRSNSQFAVLALHSALASGIDVPGEVWVEVTREALASQTKKGPAGTLSGSVFGKDSPFSFDVRDLRGDPNQTMERVTKRARTVEVDRGQVRGWAYSSKQRAKGGAYGSMTAAGVSTLAVCREGLEQTRSGKPQLDEDLLRSLRDGLCWMRENYDVAQNPRRGATWYYYYAYSLEKAMDTAGVERLGDREWYRDIAAELLARQDDRGSWGESVESTSFSLLVLNRATLPAKLEISAAERVKSGGNDPSLWDRVVVEGVGQLQLRDLLAAMAETPDAAAERLELAQKALAALDPAARPRLVPELSLLLEHRHKATRKWAREVLGELAGTVEPKGLERFLARWEGVRLAGEALDYGKLPLLREVVSDPKSPTQLLEHALLVIGRLRAVEAVEDLTRALESKDEGRRKLVWPHLVGLVDTGYPDYEPTASARVRQEQLAAWRAWWKTAAKEQVRAEQVRRWVRDLGYPGRAKAAERALVGVGKPAIRALIDALRTPSSREAAHRVLRAITGQKLAADVRPWLAWWEKQEQQGK
;
A
#
# COMPACT_ATOMS: atom_id res chain seq x y z
N MET A 1 20.06 -9.63 12.97
CA MET A 1 20.16 -11.10 13.14
C MET A 1 21.46 -11.66 12.57
N THR A 2 21.92 -11.26 11.37
CA THR A 2 23.14 -11.81 10.76
C THR A 2 24.42 -11.59 11.58
N ARG A 3 24.61 -10.42 12.22
CA ARG A 3 25.75 -10.19 13.14
C ARG A 3 25.74 -11.06 14.41
N ALA A 4 24.56 -11.42 14.92
CA ALA A 4 24.45 -12.32 16.08
C ALA A 4 24.81 -13.76 15.70
N LEU A 5 24.45 -14.20 14.49
CA LEU A 5 24.85 -15.51 13.95
C LEU A 5 26.35 -15.59 13.66
N THR A 6 26.95 -14.51 13.14
CA THR A 6 28.40 -14.46 12.87
C THR A 6 29.23 -14.41 14.16
N LEU A 7 28.75 -13.73 15.21
CA LEU A 7 29.40 -13.71 16.53
C LEU A 7 29.17 -15.02 17.31
N LEU A 8 28.06 -15.71 17.10
CA LEU A 8 27.78 -17.04 17.67
C LEU A 8 28.68 -18.12 17.04
N LEU A 9 28.89 -18.07 15.72
CA LEU A 9 29.88 -18.91 15.03
C LEU A 9 31.30 -18.63 15.55
N LEU A 10 31.64 -17.36 15.85
CA LEU A 10 32.93 -17.00 16.46
C LEU A 10 33.07 -17.54 17.90
N ALA A 11 32.00 -17.52 18.70
CA ALA A 11 31.98 -18.03 20.06
C ALA A 11 32.05 -19.56 20.13
N LEU A 12 31.38 -20.27 19.21
CA LEU A 12 31.45 -21.73 19.07
C LEU A 12 32.80 -22.21 18.51
N THR A 13 33.49 -21.39 17.70
CA THR A 13 34.89 -21.69 17.32
C THR A 13 35.89 -21.45 18.46
N LEU A 14 35.57 -20.59 19.44
CA LEU A 14 36.42 -20.34 20.61
C LEU A 14 36.23 -21.38 21.72
N SER A 15 35.11 -22.12 21.75
CA SER A 15 34.91 -23.27 22.66
C SER A 15 35.53 -24.57 22.12
N ALA A 16 35.66 -24.70 20.80
CA ALA A 16 36.38 -25.79 20.13
C ALA A 16 37.89 -25.85 20.49
N THR A 17 38.43 -24.83 21.14
CA THR A 17 39.83 -24.78 21.64
C THR A 17 39.99 -25.10 23.13
N GLY A 18 38.99 -25.71 23.80
CA GLY A 18 39.16 -26.30 25.13
C GLY A 18 38.58 -25.48 26.29
N GLY A 19 37.25 -25.26 26.30
CA GLY A 19 36.51 -24.84 27.50
C GLY A 19 36.23 -26.01 28.47
N PRO A 20 35.93 -25.74 29.76
CA PRO A 20 35.94 -26.75 30.82
C PRO A 20 34.84 -27.80 30.65
N ALA A 21 35.17 -29.06 30.95
CA ALA A 21 34.24 -30.19 31.00
C ALA A 21 33.21 -29.99 32.12
N TRP A 22 31.93 -30.22 31.82
CA TRP A 22 30.81 -29.93 32.72
C TRP A 22 30.58 -31.07 33.73
N GLY A 23 30.57 -30.77 35.04
CA GLY A 23 30.26 -31.65 36.18
C GLY A 23 28.84 -31.52 36.77
N ALA A 24 28.62 -32.12 37.96
CA ALA A 24 27.34 -32.63 38.49
C ALA A 24 26.15 -31.67 38.71
N GLU A 25 26.28 -30.36 38.52
CA GLU A 25 25.18 -29.40 38.36
C GLU A 25 25.82 -28.07 37.94
N GLU A 26 25.51 -27.58 36.73
CA GLU A 26 26.20 -26.42 36.17
C GLU A 26 25.25 -25.44 35.48
N SER A 27 25.59 -24.15 35.56
CA SER A 27 24.84 -23.06 34.92
C SER A 27 25.74 -22.21 34.04
N ALA A 28 25.33 -21.97 32.81
CA ALA A 28 26.00 -21.04 31.90
C ALA A 28 25.07 -19.89 31.51
N ALA A 29 25.64 -18.69 31.42
CA ALA A 29 24.95 -17.48 31.00
C ALA A 29 25.73 -16.80 29.87
N TRP A 30 25.04 -16.50 28.78
CA TRP A 30 25.62 -15.86 27.60
C TRP A 30 24.87 -14.57 27.27
N ASP A 31 25.64 -13.54 26.90
CA ASP A 31 25.12 -12.30 26.33
C ASP A 31 25.21 -12.39 24.79
N LEU A 32 24.05 -12.48 24.14
CA LEU A 32 23.91 -12.74 22.69
C LEU A 32 23.47 -11.47 21.94
N GLY A 33 23.91 -10.30 22.40
CA GLY A 33 23.57 -9.00 21.84
C GLY A 33 22.30 -8.42 22.43
N ASP A 34 21.19 -8.40 21.67
CA ASP A 34 19.90 -7.91 22.18
C ASP A 34 19.16 -8.97 23.04
N GLU A 35 19.78 -10.11 23.34
CA GLU A 35 19.17 -11.26 24.04
C GLU A 35 20.12 -11.79 25.11
N LYS A 36 19.57 -12.22 26.27
CA LYS A 36 20.32 -12.98 27.29
C LYS A 36 19.82 -14.42 27.35
N LEU A 37 20.74 -15.38 27.30
CA LEU A 37 20.46 -16.79 27.44
C LEU A 37 21.08 -17.31 28.74
N ARG A 38 20.29 -17.99 29.56
CA ARG A 38 20.77 -18.79 30.69
C ARG A 38 20.30 -20.22 30.53
N LEU A 39 21.21 -21.16 30.81
CA LEU A 39 21.00 -22.58 30.70
C LEU A 39 21.57 -23.26 31.95
N ASP A 40 20.74 -24.03 32.63
CA ASP A 40 21.05 -24.78 33.84
C ASP A 40 20.91 -26.29 33.52
N HIS A 41 21.94 -27.07 33.87
CA HIS A 41 22.04 -28.50 33.58
C HIS A 41 22.03 -29.33 34.87
N LYS A 42 21.20 -30.38 34.90
CA LYS A 42 21.15 -31.35 35.99
C LYS A 42 21.04 -32.77 35.42
N PRO A 43 22.13 -33.53 35.36
CA PRO A 43 22.08 -34.91 34.89
C PRO A 43 21.82 -35.90 36.03
N ASP A 44 21.25 -37.07 35.72
CA ASP A 44 21.21 -38.19 36.67
C ASP A 44 22.62 -38.76 36.91
N ALA A 45 22.82 -39.40 38.07
CA ALA A 45 24.08 -40.06 38.41
C ALA A 45 24.45 -41.12 37.35
N PRO A 46 25.72 -41.15 36.88
CA PRO A 46 26.14 -42.17 35.92
C PRO A 46 26.02 -43.57 36.54
N PRO A 47 25.67 -44.61 35.76
CA PRO A 47 25.68 -45.98 36.26
C PRO A 47 27.09 -46.35 36.76
N GLU A 48 27.18 -47.09 37.87
CA GLU A 48 28.45 -47.49 38.48
C GLU A 48 29.41 -48.08 37.44
N GLY A 49 30.61 -47.50 37.33
CA GLY A 49 31.67 -47.93 36.42
C GLY A 49 31.71 -47.25 35.05
N ALA A 50 30.76 -46.38 34.70
CA ALA A 50 30.81 -45.62 33.44
C ALA A 50 31.72 -44.39 33.55
N SER A 51 32.62 -44.20 32.58
CA SER A 51 33.36 -42.94 32.41
C SER A 51 32.40 -41.79 32.08
N ASP A 52 32.63 -40.59 32.62
CA ASP A 52 31.74 -39.44 32.39
C ASP A 52 31.83 -39.03 30.91
N PRO A 53 30.79 -39.25 30.09
CA PRO A 53 30.86 -38.85 28.70
C PRO A 53 30.86 -37.32 28.67
N GLN A 54 31.85 -36.71 28.01
CA GLN A 54 31.88 -35.27 27.78
C GLN A 54 30.49 -34.81 27.31
N VAL A 55 29.89 -33.88 28.05
CA VAL A 55 28.62 -33.27 27.69
C VAL A 55 28.84 -32.51 26.38
N ALA A 56 28.47 -33.13 25.25
CA ALA A 56 28.69 -32.45 23.96
C ALA A 56 27.87 -31.15 23.92
N GLU A 57 28.40 -30.13 23.27
CA GLU A 57 27.76 -28.82 23.20
C GLU A 57 26.41 -28.87 22.46
N HIS A 58 25.44 -28.09 22.93
CA HIS A 58 24.15 -27.92 22.23
C HIS A 58 24.29 -26.94 21.07
N GLN A 59 23.76 -27.30 19.90
CA GLN A 59 23.70 -26.40 18.76
C GLN A 59 22.29 -25.84 18.64
N LEU A 60 22.07 -24.61 19.12
CA LEU A 60 20.76 -23.97 19.01
C LEU A 60 20.43 -23.64 17.54
N ILE A 61 19.35 -24.23 17.03
CA ILE A 61 18.92 -24.14 15.63
C ILE A 61 17.65 -23.29 15.55
N GLY A 62 17.73 -22.17 14.84
CA GLY A 62 16.62 -21.28 14.54
C GLY A 62 15.91 -21.62 13.24
N GLN A 63 14.83 -20.91 12.91
CA GLN A 63 14.08 -21.14 11.65
C GLN A 63 14.92 -20.95 10.38
N ALA A 64 15.92 -20.07 10.40
CA ALA A 64 16.79 -19.80 9.25
C ALA A 64 17.82 -20.91 8.99
N ASP A 65 18.03 -21.79 9.97
CA ASP A 65 19.02 -22.87 9.94
C ASP A 65 18.43 -24.16 9.34
N PHE A 66 17.26 -24.09 8.71
CA PHE A 66 16.65 -25.18 7.95
C PHE A 66 16.77 -24.90 6.44
N GLY A 67 17.13 -25.93 5.68
CA GLY A 67 17.16 -25.95 4.23
C GLY A 67 15.87 -26.51 3.62
N GLU A 68 15.92 -26.81 2.33
CA GLU A 68 14.81 -27.44 1.59
C GLU A 68 14.35 -28.75 2.27
N GLY A 69 13.04 -28.99 2.29
CA GLY A 69 12.45 -30.20 2.90
C GLY A 69 12.48 -30.25 4.44
N ARG A 70 12.67 -29.10 5.12
CA ARG A 70 12.86 -29.01 6.59
C ARG A 70 14.08 -29.77 7.09
N ARG A 71 15.08 -29.98 6.25
CA ARG A 71 16.36 -30.56 6.66
C ARG A 71 17.19 -29.49 7.37
N PRO A 72 17.63 -29.70 8.62
CA PRO A 72 18.54 -28.79 9.29
C PRO A 72 19.84 -28.62 8.49
N LYS A 73 20.28 -27.38 8.28
CA LYS A 73 21.57 -27.02 7.66
C LYS A 73 22.74 -27.29 8.61
N LEU A 74 22.46 -27.17 9.91
CA LEU A 74 23.34 -27.53 11.02
C LEU A 74 22.98 -28.94 11.52
N GLY A 75 23.92 -29.63 12.16
CA GLY A 75 23.66 -30.98 12.66
C GLY A 75 22.71 -30.93 13.87
N VAL A 76 21.44 -31.35 13.69
CA VAL A 76 20.59 -31.68 14.84
C VAL A 76 21.00 -33.07 15.32
N SER A 77 21.30 -33.19 16.61
CA SER A 77 21.64 -34.48 17.21
C SER A 77 20.89 -34.76 18.51
N ARG A 78 20.30 -33.74 19.14
CA ARG A 78 19.62 -33.84 20.45
C ARG A 78 18.36 -32.98 20.49
N ALA A 79 17.48 -33.25 21.45
CA ALA A 79 16.27 -32.44 21.69
C ALA A 79 16.58 -30.96 21.96
N GLY A 80 17.68 -30.67 22.65
CA GLY A 80 18.10 -29.30 23.00
C GLY A 80 18.43 -28.41 21.81
N ASP A 81 18.81 -29.00 20.69
CA ASP A 81 19.19 -28.23 19.49
C ASP A 81 17.97 -27.49 18.89
N LEU A 82 16.75 -28.00 19.12
CA LEU A 82 15.50 -27.44 18.60
C LEU A 82 14.83 -26.42 19.54
N VAL A 83 15.43 -26.11 20.69
CA VAL A 83 14.88 -25.12 21.64
C VAL A 83 14.58 -23.81 20.95
N TRP A 84 15.54 -23.29 20.17
CA TRP A 84 15.43 -21.98 19.55
C TRP A 84 14.37 -21.93 18.45
N HIS A 85 14.26 -23.02 17.66
CA HIS A 85 13.20 -23.19 16.66
C HIS A 85 11.81 -23.04 17.27
N TYR A 86 11.52 -23.76 18.36
CA TYR A 86 10.22 -23.71 19.01
C TYR A 86 10.03 -22.50 19.94
N ALA A 87 11.12 -21.91 20.46
CA ALA A 87 11.07 -20.66 21.20
C ALA A 87 10.66 -19.49 20.28
N LEU A 88 11.12 -19.41 19.04
CA LEU A 88 10.76 -18.30 18.15
C LEU A 88 9.47 -18.52 17.36
N ARG A 89 8.97 -19.75 17.28
CA ARG A 89 7.79 -20.09 16.50
C ARG A 89 6.50 -19.81 17.29
N VAL A 90 5.65 -18.94 16.75
CA VAL A 90 4.29 -18.70 17.28
C VAL A 90 3.30 -19.58 16.51
N PRO A 91 2.56 -20.49 17.17
CA PRO A 91 1.61 -21.37 16.51
C PRO A 91 0.41 -20.59 15.94
N ARG A 92 -0.07 -21.01 14.76
CA ARG A 92 -1.25 -20.43 14.11
C ARG A 92 -2.51 -20.79 14.92
N LEU A 93 -3.26 -19.80 15.38
CA LEU A 93 -4.50 -20.04 16.12
C LEU A 93 -5.66 -20.45 15.19
N PRO A 94 -6.54 -21.38 15.61
CA PRO A 94 -7.79 -21.70 14.91
C PRO A 94 -8.70 -20.47 14.82
N ALA A 95 -9.42 -20.28 13.71
CA ALA A 95 -10.32 -19.15 13.52
C ALA A 95 -11.59 -19.24 14.42
N GLY A 96 -11.95 -18.16 15.14
CA GLY A 96 -13.22 -18.07 15.90
C GLY A 96 -13.21 -17.07 17.06
N LYS A 97 -14.39 -16.77 17.65
CA LYS A 97 -14.48 -16.00 18.92
C LYS A 97 -14.03 -16.88 20.09
N HIS A 98 -12.85 -16.59 20.64
CA HIS A 98 -12.33 -17.34 21.79
C HIS A 98 -12.92 -16.81 23.10
N LYS A 99 -13.53 -17.69 23.91
CA LYS A 99 -13.96 -17.36 25.27
C LYS A 99 -12.72 -17.11 26.14
N SER A 100 -12.70 -16.02 26.90
CA SER A 100 -11.58 -15.70 27.77
C SER A 100 -11.34 -16.84 28.78
N GLY A 101 -10.08 -17.28 28.93
CA GLY A 101 -9.66 -18.20 29.97
C GLY A 101 -9.53 -19.69 29.62
N ARG A 102 -10.13 -20.21 28.54
CA ARG A 102 -9.91 -21.62 28.12
C ARG A 102 -8.67 -21.75 27.23
N PRO A 103 -7.73 -22.68 27.52
CA PRO A 103 -6.58 -22.92 26.67
C PRO A 103 -7.00 -23.56 25.34
N ILE A 104 -6.39 -23.14 24.24
CA ILE A 104 -6.53 -23.73 22.91
C ILE A 104 -5.35 -24.68 22.71
N THR A 105 -5.64 -25.95 22.46
CA THR A 105 -4.61 -26.95 22.16
C THR A 105 -4.50 -27.11 20.65
N ILE A 106 -3.28 -27.05 20.12
CA ILE A 106 -2.94 -27.27 18.71
C ILE A 106 -1.99 -28.46 18.66
N GLU A 107 -2.36 -29.53 17.98
CA GLU A 107 -1.50 -30.70 17.85
C GLU A 107 -0.28 -30.42 16.95
N VAL A 108 0.81 -31.10 17.26
CA VAL A 108 2.08 -31.05 16.54
C VAL A 108 2.42 -32.47 16.11
N ASP A 109 2.68 -32.66 14.82
CA ASP A 109 3.29 -33.87 14.24
C ASP A 109 4.20 -33.40 13.09
N GLU A 110 5.50 -33.38 13.36
CA GLU A 110 6.53 -32.87 12.44
C GLU A 110 7.63 -33.91 12.27
N ARG A 111 8.15 -34.01 11.05
CA ARG A 111 9.24 -34.92 10.69
C ARG A 111 10.37 -34.14 10.04
N PHE A 112 11.60 -34.45 10.44
CA PHE A 112 12.82 -33.80 9.97
C PHE A 112 13.78 -34.86 9.44
N PRO A 113 13.95 -34.95 8.10
CA PRO A 113 14.84 -35.93 7.50
C PRO A 113 16.31 -35.56 7.71
N LEU A 114 17.15 -36.55 8.08
CA LEU A 114 18.60 -36.40 8.30
C LEU A 114 19.39 -37.41 7.47
N ALA A 115 20.72 -37.19 7.38
CA ALA A 115 21.62 -38.17 6.77
C ALA A 115 21.67 -39.50 7.55
N SER A 116 21.54 -39.45 8.88
CA SER A 116 21.63 -40.58 9.80
C SER A 116 20.28 -41.19 10.19
N GLY A 117 19.15 -40.67 9.72
CA GLY A 117 17.81 -41.10 10.14
C GLY A 117 16.74 -40.02 9.96
N GLU A 118 15.75 -40.00 10.83
CA GLU A 118 14.67 -39.01 10.87
C GLU A 118 14.38 -38.64 12.33
N PHE A 119 14.22 -37.33 12.59
CA PHE A 119 13.61 -36.87 13.84
C PHE A 119 12.11 -36.72 13.65
N LYS A 120 11.34 -37.31 14.57
CA LYS A 120 9.90 -37.11 14.66
C LYS A 120 9.57 -36.33 15.93
N VAL A 121 8.84 -35.23 15.77
CA VAL A 121 8.38 -34.36 16.85
C VAL A 121 6.87 -34.39 16.93
N THR A 122 6.32 -34.86 18.03
CA THR A 122 4.88 -34.97 18.26
C THR A 122 4.47 -34.24 19.54
N GLY A 123 3.22 -33.80 19.68
CA GLY A 123 2.75 -33.20 20.92
C GLY A 123 1.74 -32.09 20.69
N ASN A 124 1.81 -31.01 21.46
CA ASN A 124 0.88 -29.90 21.30
C ASN A 124 1.44 -28.53 21.72
N HIS A 125 0.81 -27.49 21.19
CA HIS A 125 0.87 -26.12 21.69
C HIS A 125 -0.43 -25.79 22.43
N SER A 126 -0.35 -25.48 23.71
CA SER A 126 -1.45 -24.95 24.52
C SER A 126 -1.33 -23.42 24.61
N VAL A 127 -2.26 -22.69 23.99
CA VAL A 127 -2.32 -21.23 24.01
C VAL A 127 -3.36 -20.73 25.00
N ARG A 128 -2.97 -19.89 25.96
CA ARG A 128 -3.85 -19.26 26.94
C ARG A 128 -3.73 -17.74 26.88
N ALA A 129 -4.85 -17.05 26.68
CA ALA A 129 -4.92 -15.60 26.70
C ALA A 129 -5.70 -15.09 27.92
N LYS A 130 -5.10 -14.15 28.67
CA LYS A 130 -5.74 -13.44 29.80
C LYS A 130 -5.50 -11.94 29.67
N GLY A 131 -6.46 -11.23 29.08
CA GLY A 131 -6.35 -9.79 28.82
C GLY A 131 -5.22 -9.47 27.82
N ARG A 132 -4.26 -8.63 28.23
CA ARG A 132 -3.09 -8.27 27.42
C ARG A 132 -1.96 -9.31 27.46
N ARG A 133 -2.03 -10.30 28.34
CA ARG A 133 -0.98 -11.31 28.52
C ARG A 133 -1.38 -12.61 27.85
N TRP A 134 -0.46 -13.14 27.06
CA TRP A 134 -0.61 -14.40 26.36
C TRP A 134 0.49 -15.35 26.80
N GLN A 135 0.13 -16.63 26.92
CA GLN A 135 1.07 -17.69 27.23
C GLN A 135 0.88 -18.81 26.24
N ILE A 136 1.97 -19.29 25.68
CA ILE A 136 2.00 -20.46 24.81
C ILE A 136 2.88 -21.48 25.50
N ARG A 137 2.34 -22.67 25.75
CA ARG A 137 3.10 -23.80 26.29
C ARG A 137 3.15 -24.88 25.23
N SER A 138 4.31 -25.11 24.67
CA SER A 138 4.59 -26.23 23.77
C SER A 138 5.05 -27.40 24.62
N SER A 139 4.45 -28.56 24.45
CA SER A 139 4.85 -29.83 25.07
C SER A 139 5.09 -30.83 23.94
N LEU A 140 6.36 -31.10 23.65
CA LEU A 140 6.79 -31.76 22.43
C LEU A 140 7.66 -32.97 22.77
N LEU A 141 7.34 -34.12 22.18
CA LEU A 141 8.11 -35.33 22.23
C LEU A 141 8.93 -35.47 20.95
N ILE A 142 10.25 -35.51 21.09
CA ILE A 142 11.23 -35.63 20.02
C ILE A 142 11.79 -37.06 20.06
N SER A 143 11.75 -37.77 18.94
CA SER A 143 12.23 -39.15 18.81
C SER A 143 13.11 -39.29 17.56
N HIS A 144 14.16 -40.12 17.64
CA HIS A 144 15.08 -40.35 16.51
C HIS A 144 14.99 -41.80 16.03
N SER A 145 14.91 -42.02 14.71
CA SER A 145 14.70 -43.36 14.14
C SER A 145 15.91 -44.30 14.17
N LYS A 146 17.15 -43.76 14.28
CA LYS A 146 18.40 -44.54 14.37
C LYS A 146 19.35 -43.94 15.41
N PRO A 147 19.17 -44.20 16.72
CA PRO A 147 19.82 -43.41 17.76
C PRO A 147 21.31 -43.76 17.90
N VAL A 148 22.20 -42.80 17.57
CA VAL A 148 23.66 -42.92 17.82
C VAL A 148 24.05 -42.13 19.09
N THR A 149 23.41 -41.00 19.35
CA THR A 149 23.72 -40.09 20.47
C THR A 149 22.50 -39.71 21.33
N PHE A 150 21.28 -39.97 20.88
CA PHE A 150 20.03 -39.60 21.53
C PHE A 150 18.90 -40.52 21.09
N LYS A 151 18.10 -41.02 22.05
CA LYS A 151 16.98 -41.93 21.77
C LYS A 151 15.66 -41.18 21.63
N GLN A 152 15.30 -40.41 22.66
CA GLN A 152 14.03 -39.70 22.76
C GLN A 152 14.15 -38.59 23.80
N GLY A 153 13.33 -37.54 23.70
CA GLY A 153 13.35 -36.45 24.65
C GLY A 153 12.10 -35.58 24.62
N ASN A 154 11.75 -35.02 25.77
CA ASN A 154 10.62 -34.12 25.96
C ASN A 154 11.13 -32.68 25.99
N LEU A 155 10.63 -31.83 25.09
CA LEU A 155 10.86 -30.40 25.06
C LEU A 155 9.59 -29.67 25.48
N VAL A 156 9.66 -28.98 26.61
CA VAL A 156 8.60 -28.06 27.05
C VAL A 156 9.08 -26.64 26.88
N VAL A 157 8.39 -25.84 26.05
CA VAL A 157 8.71 -24.41 25.87
C VAL A 157 7.53 -23.56 26.31
N THR A 158 7.75 -22.65 27.25
CA THR A 158 6.77 -21.67 27.68
C THR A 158 7.16 -20.28 27.19
N GLN A 159 6.37 -19.74 26.28
CA GLN A 159 6.50 -18.38 25.75
C GLN A 159 5.48 -17.47 26.47
N ARG A 160 5.90 -16.27 26.87
CA ARG A 160 5.01 -15.25 27.42
C ARG A 160 5.06 -13.99 26.57
N PHE A 161 3.89 -13.47 26.20
CA PHE A 161 3.76 -12.26 25.39
C PHE A 161 2.91 -11.20 26.11
N ASP A 162 3.21 -9.93 25.84
CA ASP A 162 2.42 -8.78 26.27
C ASP A 162 1.93 -7.97 25.05
N VAL A 163 0.64 -7.67 25.02
CA VAL A 163 -0.03 -6.90 23.97
C VAL A 163 -0.08 -5.44 24.37
N LYS A 164 0.83 -4.62 23.82
CA LYS A 164 0.86 -3.16 24.02
C LYS A 164 0.52 -2.41 22.73
N LYS A 165 -0.55 -1.60 22.75
CA LYS A 165 -0.98 -0.77 21.59
C LYS A 165 -1.13 -1.57 20.28
N GLY A 166 -1.65 -2.81 20.34
CA GLY A 166 -1.83 -3.67 19.17
C GLY A 166 -0.56 -4.35 18.65
N ARG A 167 0.53 -4.34 19.43
CA ARG A 167 1.78 -5.02 19.12
C ARG A 167 1.99 -6.16 20.11
N LEU A 168 2.23 -7.37 19.59
CA LEU A 168 2.70 -8.50 20.38
C LEU A 168 4.17 -8.28 20.67
N GLN A 169 4.52 -8.20 21.96
CA GLN A 169 5.89 -8.19 22.43
C GLN A 169 6.14 -9.49 23.15
N LEU A 170 7.19 -10.19 22.74
CA LEU A 170 7.72 -11.29 23.52
C LEU A 170 8.28 -10.74 24.85
N ALA A 171 7.87 -11.34 25.96
CA ALA A 171 8.31 -10.95 27.31
C ALA A 171 9.35 -11.91 27.91
N SER A 172 9.27 -13.22 27.62
CA SER A 172 10.27 -14.22 28.01
C SER A 172 9.95 -15.60 27.45
N TYR A 173 10.97 -16.44 27.34
CA TYR A 173 10.85 -17.87 27.11
C TYR A 173 11.45 -18.65 28.28
N ARG A 174 10.83 -19.76 28.65
CA ARG A 174 11.42 -20.79 29.50
C ARG A 174 11.35 -22.11 28.79
N PHE A 175 12.38 -22.94 28.92
CA PHE A 175 12.34 -24.29 28.39
C PHE A 175 12.81 -25.30 29.43
N GLU A 176 12.33 -26.52 29.25
CA GLU A 176 12.76 -27.71 29.97
C GLU A 176 12.93 -28.81 28.93
N ILE A 177 14.09 -29.45 28.92
CA ILE A 177 14.40 -30.58 28.05
C ILE A 177 14.72 -31.76 28.94
N GLU A 178 14.02 -32.86 28.74
CA GLU A 178 14.37 -34.14 29.32
C GLU A 178 14.80 -35.06 28.18
N SER A 179 16.04 -35.55 28.18
CA SER A 179 16.58 -36.41 27.11
C SER A 179 17.04 -37.76 27.64
N LEU A 180 16.76 -38.83 26.89
CA LEU A 180 17.32 -40.17 27.11
C LEU A 180 18.51 -40.39 26.17
N VAL A 181 19.69 -40.51 26.76
CA VAL A 181 20.97 -40.69 26.06
C VAL A 181 21.44 -42.13 26.21
N PRO A 182 21.91 -42.80 25.13
CA PRO A 182 22.55 -44.12 25.23
C PRO A 182 23.85 -44.05 26.04
N GLY A 183 24.02 -44.93 27.02
CA GLY A 183 25.26 -45.13 27.79
C GLY A 183 25.96 -46.46 27.45
N GLU A 184 27.07 -46.74 28.12
CA GLU A 184 27.80 -48.01 27.96
C GLU A 184 26.92 -49.22 28.32
N GLN A 185 27.08 -50.31 27.57
CA GLN A 185 26.34 -51.57 27.77
C GLN A 185 24.81 -51.46 27.66
N GLY A 186 24.29 -50.51 26.88
CA GLY A 186 22.85 -50.41 26.57
C GLY A 186 21.99 -49.81 27.68
N LYS A 187 22.58 -49.31 28.77
CA LYS A 187 21.89 -48.51 29.81
C LYS A 187 21.57 -47.11 29.27
N THR A 188 20.48 -46.49 29.72
CA THR A 188 20.10 -45.11 29.33
C THR A 188 20.23 -44.15 30.50
N ARG A 189 20.84 -42.98 30.28
CA ARG A 189 20.88 -41.86 31.24
C ARG A 189 19.79 -40.85 30.89
N LYS A 190 19.20 -40.22 31.91
CA LYS A 190 18.28 -39.10 31.75
C LYS A 190 18.98 -37.79 32.11
N ASP A 191 18.92 -36.84 31.19
CA ASP A 191 19.45 -35.49 31.36
C ASP A 191 18.32 -34.49 31.38
N VAL A 192 18.28 -33.62 32.39
CA VAL A 192 17.31 -32.53 32.49
C VAL A 192 18.02 -31.19 32.35
N TRP A 193 17.57 -30.41 31.37
CA TRP A 193 18.07 -29.07 31.10
C TRP A 193 16.93 -28.09 31.28
N THR A 194 17.18 -27.01 32.01
CA THR A 194 16.23 -25.91 32.09
C THR A 194 16.90 -24.62 31.67
N GLY A 195 16.14 -23.69 31.11
CA GLY A 195 16.73 -22.43 30.73
C GLY A 195 15.72 -21.33 30.47
N ARG A 196 16.23 -20.12 30.37
CA ARG A 196 15.44 -18.92 30.11
C ARG A 196 16.12 -18.05 29.08
N ILE A 197 15.31 -17.50 28.18
CA ILE A 197 15.72 -16.51 27.19
C ILE A 197 14.94 -15.24 27.47
N GLU A 198 15.68 -14.14 27.63
CA GLU A 198 15.11 -12.81 27.87
C GLU A 198 15.51 -11.84 26.76
N PRO A 199 14.54 -11.37 25.95
CA PRO A 199 14.81 -10.31 24.98
C PRO A 199 15.04 -8.98 25.71
N GLN A 200 16.20 -8.35 25.47
CA GLN A 200 16.52 -7.01 25.97
C GLN A 200 15.67 -5.93 25.27
N ARG A 201 15.15 -6.23 24.07
CA ARG A 201 14.29 -5.32 23.29
C ARG A 201 13.01 -6.02 22.82
N PRO A 202 11.85 -5.33 22.76
CA PRO A 202 10.64 -5.97 22.30
C PRO A 202 10.75 -6.37 20.82
N VAL A 203 10.60 -7.67 20.51
CA VAL A 203 10.45 -8.14 19.13
C VAL A 203 9.18 -7.51 18.53
N ARG A 204 9.34 -6.65 17.51
CA ARG A 204 8.25 -5.89 16.89
C ARG A 204 7.89 -6.47 15.53
N VAL A 205 6.78 -7.20 15.46
CA VAL A 205 6.17 -7.70 14.21
C VAL A 205 5.58 -6.58 13.31
N VAL A 206 5.81 -5.29 13.64
CA VAL A 206 5.19 -4.12 12.96
C VAL A 206 6.15 -2.92 12.84
N GLY A 207 7.46 -3.17 12.63
CA GLY A 207 8.52 -2.15 12.56
C GLY A 207 8.69 -1.47 11.19
N LYS A 208 9.51 -0.40 11.14
CA LYS A 208 9.99 0.24 9.89
C LYS A 208 10.68 -0.77 8.93
N ASP A 209 11.08 -1.92 9.46
CA ASP A 209 11.79 -2.99 8.76
C ASP A 209 10.94 -3.76 7.75
N PHE A 210 9.60 -3.73 7.83
CA PHE A 210 8.74 -4.52 6.94
C PHE A 210 8.88 -4.14 5.45
N HIS A 211 8.84 -2.85 5.13
CA HIS A 211 8.99 -2.39 3.75
C HIS A 211 10.41 -2.60 3.22
N LEU A 212 11.42 -2.51 4.10
CA LEU A 212 12.79 -2.85 3.75
C LEU A 212 12.91 -4.34 3.43
N GLN A 213 12.28 -5.22 4.22
CA GLN A 213 12.25 -6.67 3.97
C GLN A 213 11.54 -7.00 2.65
N VAL A 214 10.42 -6.34 2.35
CA VAL A 214 9.72 -6.47 1.06
C VAL A 214 10.63 -6.04 -0.09
N GLN A 215 11.30 -4.89 0.02
CA GLN A 215 12.20 -4.40 -1.03
C GLN A 215 13.39 -5.34 -1.25
N GLN A 216 14.02 -5.82 -0.17
CA GLN A 216 15.09 -6.81 -0.24
C GLN A 216 14.62 -8.15 -0.84
N ALA A 217 13.39 -8.57 -0.54
CA ALA A 217 12.81 -9.77 -1.12
C ALA A 217 12.58 -9.61 -2.63
N ILE A 218 12.11 -8.44 -3.08
CA ILE A 218 11.97 -8.11 -4.50
C ILE A 218 13.34 -8.18 -5.20
N GLU A 219 14.38 -7.58 -4.62
CA GLU A 219 15.73 -7.58 -5.17
C GLU A 219 16.27 -9.01 -5.35
N ARG A 220 16.27 -9.81 -4.28
CA ARG A 220 16.72 -11.22 -4.35
C ARG A 220 15.92 -12.05 -5.35
N GLY A 221 14.60 -11.86 -5.37
CA GLY A 221 13.73 -12.57 -6.30
C GLY A 221 13.95 -12.17 -7.75
N ALA A 222 14.15 -10.87 -8.03
CA ALA A 222 14.44 -10.37 -9.36
C ALA A 222 15.80 -10.89 -9.87
N GLU A 223 16.82 -10.94 -9.03
CA GLU A 223 18.12 -11.51 -9.37
C GLU A 223 18.02 -13.00 -9.71
N TRP A 224 17.32 -13.78 -8.88
CA TRP A 224 17.08 -15.19 -9.15
C TRP A 224 16.32 -15.38 -10.46
N LEU A 225 15.24 -14.61 -10.64
CA LEU A 225 14.35 -14.72 -11.80
C LEU A 225 15.09 -14.36 -13.09
N LYS A 226 15.97 -13.36 -13.07
CA LYS A 226 16.81 -12.98 -14.22
C LYS A 226 17.72 -14.13 -14.66
N ARG A 227 18.37 -14.82 -13.72
CA ARG A 227 19.21 -15.99 -14.01
C ARG A 227 18.37 -17.15 -14.57
N ALA A 228 17.26 -17.47 -13.92
CA ALA A 228 16.36 -18.55 -14.34
C ALA A 228 15.75 -18.28 -15.73
N THR A 229 15.40 -17.03 -16.02
CA THR A 229 14.84 -16.59 -17.31
C THR A 229 15.87 -16.71 -18.43
N THR A 230 17.13 -16.36 -18.18
CA THR A 230 18.22 -16.55 -19.14
C THR A 230 18.50 -18.04 -19.39
N LYS A 231 18.51 -18.87 -18.34
CA LYS A 231 18.63 -20.34 -18.49
C LYS A 231 17.50 -20.91 -19.34
N ARG A 232 16.26 -20.47 -19.10
CA ARG A 232 15.07 -20.87 -19.87
C ARG A 232 15.17 -20.45 -21.33
N LEU A 233 15.61 -19.22 -21.62
CA LEU A 233 15.83 -18.75 -22.98
C LEU A 233 16.82 -19.65 -23.74
N ASN A 234 17.94 -19.98 -23.11
CA ASN A 234 18.95 -20.86 -23.73
C ASN A 234 18.38 -22.26 -24.01
N SER A 235 17.61 -22.80 -23.07
CA SER A 235 16.91 -24.08 -23.27
C SER A 235 15.92 -24.02 -24.44
N PHE A 236 15.17 -22.94 -24.60
CA PHE A 236 14.25 -22.79 -25.73
C PHE A 236 14.97 -22.60 -27.07
N LYS A 237 16.13 -21.95 -27.10
CA LYS A 237 16.97 -21.85 -28.30
C LYS A 237 17.53 -23.21 -28.73
N ALA A 238 17.80 -24.11 -27.79
CA ALA A 238 18.33 -25.45 -28.04
C ALA A 238 17.24 -26.52 -28.29
N ALA A 239 15.96 -26.19 -28.10
CA ALA A 239 14.88 -27.16 -28.20
C ALA A 239 14.58 -27.52 -29.66
N THR A 240 14.56 -28.83 -29.96
CA THR A 240 14.22 -29.38 -31.29
C THR A 240 12.72 -29.42 -31.55
N GLN A 241 11.91 -29.52 -30.50
CA GLN A 241 10.45 -29.45 -30.55
C GLN A 241 9.93 -28.35 -29.61
N PRO A 242 9.69 -27.14 -30.12
CA PRO A 242 9.33 -26.02 -29.27
C PRO A 242 7.87 -26.08 -28.80
N SER A 243 7.65 -25.81 -27.51
CA SER A 243 6.30 -25.70 -26.93
C SER A 243 5.53 -24.49 -27.47
N HIS A 244 4.24 -24.67 -27.77
CA HIS A 244 3.31 -23.58 -28.13
C HIS A 244 3.15 -22.51 -27.03
N GLN A 245 3.55 -22.80 -25.78
CA GLN A 245 3.47 -21.85 -24.66
C GLN A 245 4.77 -21.08 -24.40
N ARG A 246 5.83 -21.31 -25.20
CA ARG A 246 7.17 -20.73 -24.97
C ARG A 246 7.17 -19.20 -24.91
N LEU A 247 6.31 -18.55 -25.70
CA LEU A 247 6.16 -17.09 -25.68
C LEU A 247 5.63 -16.63 -24.31
N GLY A 248 4.60 -17.28 -23.76
CA GLY A 248 4.06 -16.96 -22.44
C GLY A 248 5.03 -17.30 -21.31
N GLN A 249 5.68 -18.47 -21.40
CA GLN A 249 6.69 -18.92 -20.45
C GLN A 249 7.91 -17.98 -20.37
N MET A 250 8.19 -17.23 -21.45
CA MET A 250 9.18 -16.13 -21.42
C MET A 250 8.57 -14.78 -21.04
N SER A 251 7.36 -14.46 -21.50
CA SER A 251 6.77 -13.13 -21.29
C SER A 251 6.39 -12.87 -19.83
N LEU A 252 5.91 -13.89 -19.09
CA LEU A 252 5.58 -13.75 -17.67
C LEU A 252 6.78 -13.28 -16.82
N PRO A 253 7.95 -13.96 -16.85
CA PRO A 253 9.09 -13.50 -16.08
C PRO A 253 9.65 -12.17 -16.58
N LEU A 254 9.60 -11.88 -17.88
CA LEU A 254 10.02 -10.56 -18.40
C LEU A 254 9.14 -9.44 -17.85
N PHE A 255 7.83 -9.64 -17.81
CA PHE A 255 6.89 -8.72 -17.20
C PHE A 255 7.22 -8.50 -15.71
N ALA A 256 7.42 -9.59 -14.95
CA ALA A 256 7.77 -9.50 -13.53
C ALA A 256 9.12 -8.80 -13.28
N LEU A 257 10.13 -9.03 -14.12
CA LEU A 257 11.45 -8.41 -14.02
C LEU A 257 11.40 -6.90 -14.26
N LEU A 258 10.70 -6.47 -15.32
CA LEU A 258 10.47 -5.03 -15.59
C LEU A 258 9.72 -4.37 -14.44
N ARG A 259 8.68 -5.03 -13.92
CA ARG A 259 7.91 -4.57 -12.75
C ARG A 259 8.70 -4.57 -11.44
N SER A 260 9.82 -5.29 -11.40
CA SER A 260 10.77 -5.29 -10.28
C SER A 260 11.92 -4.29 -10.46
N GLY A 261 11.95 -3.56 -11.58
CA GLY A 261 12.90 -2.48 -11.83
C GLY A 261 14.16 -2.92 -12.58
N VAL A 262 14.18 -4.12 -13.14
CA VAL A 262 15.28 -4.56 -14.02
C VAL A 262 15.25 -3.74 -15.31
N SER A 263 16.40 -3.27 -15.77
CA SER A 263 16.47 -2.40 -16.94
C SER A 263 16.06 -3.14 -18.21
N PRO A 264 15.23 -2.54 -19.09
CA PRO A 264 14.93 -3.10 -20.41
C PRO A 264 16.18 -3.44 -21.23
N ARG A 265 17.29 -2.70 -21.03
CA ARG A 265 18.57 -2.95 -21.70
C ARG A 265 19.13 -4.34 -21.38
N GLU A 266 18.97 -4.80 -20.15
CA GLU A 266 19.47 -6.11 -19.70
C GLU A 266 18.65 -7.28 -20.26
N LEU A 267 17.41 -7.01 -20.67
CA LEU A 267 16.46 -8.00 -21.17
C LEU A 267 16.33 -7.97 -22.70
N ARG A 268 17.14 -7.16 -23.39
CA ARG A 268 17.04 -6.92 -24.84
C ARG A 268 16.99 -8.23 -25.65
N GLN A 269 17.92 -9.15 -25.42
CA GLN A 269 17.99 -10.42 -26.14
C GLN A 269 16.75 -11.29 -25.94
N HIS A 270 16.10 -11.21 -24.77
CA HIS A 270 14.90 -11.97 -24.45
C HIS A 270 13.70 -11.41 -25.19
N PHE A 271 13.57 -10.07 -25.25
CA PHE A 271 12.53 -9.39 -26.02
C PHE A 271 12.70 -9.58 -27.53
N GLU A 272 13.93 -9.52 -28.04
CA GLU A 272 14.25 -9.81 -29.45
C GLU A 272 13.84 -11.24 -29.83
N TRP A 273 14.12 -12.21 -28.96
CA TRP A 273 13.68 -13.59 -29.17
C TRP A 273 12.15 -13.72 -29.11
N CYS A 274 11.49 -13.09 -28.12
CA CYS A 274 10.02 -13.12 -28.00
C CYS A 274 9.32 -12.52 -29.23
N ALA A 275 9.86 -11.43 -29.80
CA ALA A 275 9.29 -10.77 -30.97
C ALA A 275 9.25 -11.66 -32.24
N GLN A 276 10.11 -12.69 -32.30
CA GLN A 276 10.18 -13.66 -33.40
C GLN A 276 9.27 -14.87 -33.20
N GLN A 277 8.63 -15.02 -32.03
CA GLN A 277 7.80 -16.20 -31.75
C GLN A 277 6.40 -16.07 -32.39
N PRO A 278 5.78 -17.20 -32.79
CA PRO A 278 4.43 -17.21 -33.32
C PRO A 278 3.39 -16.88 -32.23
N LEU A 279 2.26 -16.32 -32.66
CA LEU A 279 1.12 -16.01 -31.81
C LEU A 279 0.11 -17.17 -31.89
N GLU A 280 0.09 -18.05 -30.89
CA GLU A 280 -0.65 -19.33 -30.96
C GLU A 280 -1.58 -19.58 -29.78
N ALA A 281 -1.25 -19.04 -28.60
CA ALA A 281 -1.94 -19.33 -27.35
C ALA A 281 -2.35 -18.04 -26.62
N THR A 282 -3.63 -17.92 -26.25
CA THR A 282 -4.19 -16.70 -25.65
C THR A 282 -3.43 -16.26 -24.42
N TYR A 283 -3.12 -17.17 -23.50
CA TYR A 283 -2.31 -16.86 -22.31
C TYR A 283 -0.94 -16.26 -22.69
N SER A 284 -0.28 -16.84 -23.69
CA SER A 284 1.03 -16.41 -24.15
C SER A 284 1.01 -15.04 -24.83
N VAL A 285 0.06 -14.82 -25.74
CA VAL A 285 -0.11 -13.55 -26.43
C VAL A 285 -0.49 -12.44 -25.44
N SER A 286 -1.32 -12.78 -24.45
CA SER A 286 -1.72 -11.84 -23.40
C SER A 286 -0.54 -11.38 -22.55
N LEU A 287 0.26 -12.32 -22.05
CA LEU A 287 1.47 -12.00 -21.28
C LEU A 287 2.48 -11.21 -22.12
N TRP A 288 2.57 -11.49 -23.42
CA TRP A 288 3.43 -10.73 -24.31
C TRP A 288 3.01 -9.27 -24.42
N VAL A 289 1.70 -9.00 -24.57
CA VAL A 289 1.16 -7.63 -24.55
C VAL A 289 1.47 -6.92 -23.22
N MET A 290 1.28 -7.61 -22.09
CA MET A 290 1.59 -7.05 -20.76
C MET A 290 3.09 -6.77 -20.60
N ALA A 291 3.97 -7.65 -21.10
CA ALA A 291 5.41 -7.46 -21.09
C ALA A 291 5.85 -6.27 -21.96
N LEU A 292 5.21 -6.07 -23.13
CA LEU A 292 5.46 -4.90 -23.97
C LEU A 292 5.01 -3.61 -23.29
N GLU A 293 3.86 -3.58 -22.61
CA GLU A 293 3.41 -2.39 -21.86
C GLU A 293 4.42 -2.02 -20.77
N ALA A 294 4.97 -3.01 -20.08
CA ALA A 294 5.94 -2.79 -19.02
C ALA A 294 7.26 -2.16 -19.51
N LEU A 295 7.59 -2.22 -20.81
CA LEU A 295 8.76 -1.49 -21.36
C LEU A 295 8.60 0.02 -21.24
N ALA A 296 7.35 0.51 -21.25
CA ALA A 296 7.03 1.93 -21.09
C ALA A 296 6.77 2.31 -19.62
N VAL A 297 6.90 1.39 -18.67
CA VAL A 297 6.61 1.65 -17.25
C VAL A 297 7.88 1.65 -16.42
N LYS A 298 8.17 2.80 -15.80
CA LYS A 298 9.30 2.95 -14.88
C LYS A 298 8.87 2.64 -13.46
N ARG A 299 9.58 1.72 -12.80
CA ARG A 299 9.45 1.47 -11.37
C ARG A 299 10.38 2.39 -10.59
N THR A 300 9.86 3.00 -9.54
CA THR A 300 10.62 3.75 -8.53
C THR A 300 10.38 3.10 -7.16
N ALA A 301 11.45 2.72 -6.47
CA ALA A 301 11.35 2.22 -5.10
C ALA A 301 10.96 3.38 -4.15
N LEU A 302 10.05 3.12 -3.22
CA LEU A 302 9.62 4.11 -2.24
C LEU A 302 10.37 3.91 -0.91
N PRO A 303 10.74 5.00 -0.20
CA PRO A 303 11.42 4.89 1.07
C PRO A 303 10.54 4.18 2.12
N PRO A 304 11.13 3.37 3.04
CA PRO A 304 10.39 2.63 4.04
C PRO A 304 9.80 3.58 5.10
N ARG A 305 8.54 4.01 4.88
CA ARG A 305 7.79 4.86 5.80
C ARG A 305 6.78 4.04 6.61
N ALA A 306 6.56 4.44 7.86
CA ALA A 306 5.53 3.83 8.69
C ALA A 306 4.15 4.10 8.06
N ARG A 307 3.38 3.03 7.81
CA ARG A 307 2.01 3.06 7.23
C ARG A 307 1.91 3.39 5.72
N THR A 308 2.98 3.28 4.93
CA THR A 308 2.84 3.25 3.46
C THR A 308 2.20 1.93 3.00
N ARG A 309 1.53 1.99 1.85
CA ARG A 309 0.64 0.94 1.31
C ARG A 309 1.26 0.12 0.17
N SER A 310 2.42 0.56 -0.31
CA SER A 310 3.27 -0.10 -1.29
C SER A 310 4.72 0.20 -0.97
N VAL A 311 5.64 -0.55 -1.57
CA VAL A 311 7.08 -0.27 -1.59
C VAL A 311 7.55 0.32 -2.93
N THR A 312 6.62 0.55 -3.85
CA THR A 312 6.86 0.98 -5.22
C THR A 312 5.89 2.04 -5.68
N ARG A 313 6.38 2.88 -6.59
CA ARG A 313 5.58 3.72 -7.48
C ARG A 313 5.92 3.34 -8.93
N PHE A 314 4.92 3.40 -9.79
CA PHE A 314 5.10 3.22 -11.23
C PHE A 314 4.72 4.49 -11.97
N ASP A 315 5.58 4.92 -12.89
CA ASP A 315 5.33 6.04 -13.78
C ASP A 315 5.26 5.51 -15.22
N ARG A 316 4.15 5.80 -15.92
CA ARG A 316 3.92 5.33 -17.29
C ARG A 316 4.40 6.39 -18.29
N GLY A 317 5.33 5.98 -19.15
CA GLY A 317 5.81 6.73 -20.31
C GLY A 317 5.15 6.26 -21.60
N GLN A 318 5.77 6.60 -22.73
CA GLN A 318 5.33 6.17 -24.06
C GLN A 318 6.10 4.95 -24.54
N LEU A 319 5.40 4.05 -25.22
CA LEU A 319 6.00 2.87 -25.85
C LEU A 319 6.69 3.25 -27.16
N GLY A 320 7.89 2.71 -27.39
CA GLY A 320 8.62 2.92 -28.65
C GLY A 320 7.84 2.44 -29.87
N LYS A 321 8.04 3.07 -31.03
CA LYS A 321 7.28 2.77 -32.28
C LYS A 321 7.27 1.28 -32.63
N LYS A 322 8.43 0.61 -32.55
CA LYS A 322 8.59 -0.82 -32.85
C LYS A 322 7.78 -1.70 -31.89
N ASP A 323 7.90 -1.46 -30.60
CA ASP A 323 7.22 -2.23 -29.56
C ASP A 323 5.70 -2.00 -29.59
N LYS A 324 5.27 -0.76 -29.93
CA LYS A 324 3.86 -0.44 -30.15
C LYS A 324 3.27 -1.20 -31.33
N GLU A 325 4.03 -1.41 -32.40
CA GLU A 325 3.56 -2.22 -33.53
C GLU A 325 3.46 -3.70 -33.20
N LEU A 326 4.44 -4.25 -32.47
CA LEU A 326 4.37 -5.62 -31.95
C LEU A 326 3.14 -5.82 -31.06
N MET A 327 2.83 -4.81 -30.21
CA MET A 327 1.65 -4.83 -29.36
C MET A 327 0.36 -4.77 -30.19
N ARG A 328 0.27 -3.90 -31.22
CA ARG A 328 -0.91 -3.86 -32.11
C ARG A 328 -1.17 -5.20 -32.78
N ARG A 329 -0.14 -5.88 -33.28
CA ARG A 329 -0.25 -7.20 -33.89
C ARG A 329 -0.82 -8.23 -32.92
N ALA A 330 -0.30 -8.26 -31.69
CA ALA A 330 -0.76 -9.17 -30.65
C ALA A 330 -2.19 -8.87 -30.18
N VAL A 331 -2.55 -7.58 -30.04
CA VAL A 331 -3.90 -7.14 -29.66
C VAL A 331 -4.91 -7.48 -30.74
N ARG A 332 -4.58 -7.26 -32.02
CA ARG A 332 -5.43 -7.67 -33.15
C ARG A 332 -5.69 -9.16 -33.12
N TRP A 333 -4.66 -9.96 -32.86
CA TRP A 333 -4.80 -11.41 -32.71
C TRP A 333 -5.77 -11.77 -31.58
N LEU A 334 -5.66 -11.14 -30.41
CA LEU A 334 -6.58 -11.37 -29.28
C LEU A 334 -8.03 -10.99 -29.64
N ILE A 335 -8.23 -9.89 -30.37
CA ILE A 335 -9.57 -9.45 -30.78
C ILE A 335 -10.20 -10.44 -31.76
N VAL A 336 -9.45 -10.96 -32.73
CA VAL A 336 -9.97 -11.86 -33.77
C VAL A 336 -10.20 -13.28 -33.24
N THR A 337 -9.37 -13.74 -32.31
CA THR A 337 -9.44 -15.10 -31.76
C THR A 337 -10.45 -15.28 -30.61
N ARG A 338 -11.07 -14.20 -30.15
CA ARG A 338 -12.16 -14.29 -29.16
C ARG A 338 -13.37 -14.99 -29.79
N LYS A 339 -14.19 -15.66 -28.98
CA LYS A 339 -15.51 -16.13 -29.43
C LYS A 339 -16.44 -14.93 -29.64
N LYS A 340 -16.62 -14.50 -30.90
CA LYS A 340 -17.52 -13.41 -31.27
C LYS A 340 -18.96 -13.70 -30.84
N GLY A 341 -19.61 -12.70 -30.22
CA GLY A 341 -20.94 -12.79 -29.62
C GLY A 341 -20.97 -13.33 -28.19
N GLU A 342 -19.91 -13.98 -27.71
CA GLU A 342 -19.87 -14.60 -26.37
C GLU A 342 -18.76 -14.05 -25.45
N GLY A 343 -17.74 -13.35 -25.96
CA GLY A 343 -16.78 -12.62 -25.13
C GLY A 343 -15.78 -13.46 -24.31
N TRP A 344 -15.41 -14.67 -24.75
CA TRP A 344 -14.40 -15.52 -24.08
C TRP A 344 -13.37 -16.10 -25.05
N TRP A 345 -12.28 -16.66 -24.52
CA TRP A 345 -11.20 -17.28 -25.29
C TRP A 345 -10.97 -18.75 -24.91
N SER A 346 -10.53 -19.56 -25.88
CA SER A 346 -9.92 -20.87 -25.66
C SER A 346 -8.41 -20.74 -25.44
N TYR A 347 -7.74 -21.83 -25.04
CA TYR A 347 -6.29 -21.82 -24.81
C TYR A 347 -5.46 -21.59 -26.09
N TYR A 348 -5.92 -22.12 -27.22
CA TYR A 348 -5.24 -22.07 -28.51
C TYR A 348 -6.19 -21.55 -29.58
N ALA A 349 -5.66 -20.82 -30.56
CA ALA A 349 -6.44 -20.25 -31.66
C ALA A 349 -5.57 -19.92 -32.88
N SER A 350 -6.19 -19.89 -34.07
CA SER A 350 -5.59 -19.36 -35.31
C SER A 350 -6.47 -18.21 -35.83
N PRO A 351 -5.88 -17.08 -36.27
CA PRO A 351 -6.63 -15.87 -36.63
C PRO A 351 -7.40 -15.95 -37.96
N LEU A 352 -7.21 -17.00 -38.77
CA LEU A 352 -7.79 -17.07 -40.12
C LEU A 352 -8.97 -18.04 -40.31
N GLY A 353 -9.25 -18.97 -39.39
CA GLY A 353 -10.33 -19.95 -39.60
C GLY A 353 -10.17 -20.85 -40.85
N GLU A 354 -9.14 -20.65 -41.67
CA GLU A 354 -8.73 -21.56 -42.74
C GLU A 354 -8.13 -22.81 -42.12
N GLU A 355 -8.45 -23.96 -42.72
CA GLU A 355 -8.01 -25.28 -42.29
C GLU A 355 -6.50 -25.27 -42.06
N ALA A 356 -6.08 -25.40 -40.80
CA ALA A 356 -4.70 -25.72 -40.52
C ALA A 356 -4.36 -27.05 -41.24
N PRO A 357 -3.13 -27.21 -41.78
CA PRO A 357 -2.72 -28.44 -42.41
C PRO A 357 -3.10 -29.64 -41.54
N ALA A 358 -3.82 -30.60 -42.10
CA ALA A 358 -4.30 -31.78 -41.39
C ALA A 358 -3.16 -32.40 -40.57
N GLY A 359 -3.28 -32.39 -39.25
CA GLY A 359 -2.27 -32.90 -38.32
C GLY A 359 -1.46 -31.87 -37.52
N THR A 360 -1.63 -30.55 -37.76
CA THR A 360 -0.89 -29.50 -37.00
C THR A 360 -1.66 -28.84 -35.85
N LEU A 361 -2.96 -29.08 -35.73
CA LEU A 361 -3.73 -28.65 -34.57
C LEU A 361 -4.13 -29.87 -33.75
N GLY A 362 -3.60 -29.95 -32.51
CA GLY A 362 -4.24 -30.75 -31.46
C GLY A 362 -5.68 -30.28 -31.20
N PRO A 363 -6.45 -30.97 -30.34
CA PRO A 363 -7.92 -30.89 -30.21
C PRO A 363 -8.49 -29.56 -29.64
N PHE A 364 -7.85 -28.42 -29.88
CA PHE A 364 -8.13 -27.15 -29.22
C PHE A 364 -8.22 -25.94 -30.17
N GLY A 365 -8.45 -26.17 -31.46
CA GLY A 365 -8.65 -25.11 -32.47
C GLY A 365 -10.10 -24.56 -32.53
N HIS A 366 -10.27 -23.46 -33.27
CA HIS A 366 -11.57 -22.88 -33.63
C HIS A 366 -12.06 -23.37 -35.00
N ASP A 367 -11.79 -24.62 -35.37
CA ASP A 367 -12.57 -25.24 -36.46
C ASP A 367 -13.92 -25.74 -35.88
N HIS A 368 -14.97 -25.76 -36.68
CA HIS A 368 -16.32 -26.16 -36.25
C HIS A 368 -16.43 -27.63 -35.80
N LYS A 369 -15.35 -28.42 -35.84
CA LYS A 369 -15.29 -29.86 -35.53
C LYS A 369 -14.53 -30.17 -34.22
N THR A 370 -13.62 -29.30 -33.77
CA THR A 370 -12.70 -29.52 -32.61
C THR A 370 -12.83 -28.50 -31.48
N VAL A 371 -13.87 -27.67 -31.49
CA VAL A 371 -14.09 -26.60 -30.49
C VAL A 371 -14.08 -27.14 -29.04
N ALA A 372 -13.28 -26.52 -28.17
CA ALA A 372 -13.50 -26.61 -26.73
C ALA A 372 -14.93 -26.12 -26.43
N LYS A 373 -15.83 -27.03 -26.04
CA LYS A 373 -17.26 -26.75 -25.85
C LYS A 373 -17.57 -25.52 -24.95
N ASN A 374 -16.60 -25.11 -24.10
CA ASN A 374 -16.68 -23.93 -23.24
C ASN A 374 -15.30 -23.24 -23.15
N GLY A 375 -15.27 -21.91 -23.03
CA GLY A 375 -14.08 -21.18 -22.58
C GLY A 375 -13.84 -21.30 -21.07
N ASP A 376 -12.74 -20.71 -20.61
CA ASP A 376 -12.39 -20.66 -19.19
C ASP A 376 -12.01 -19.25 -18.72
N ARG A 377 -12.24 -19.01 -17.42
CA ARG A 377 -11.95 -17.74 -16.76
C ARG A 377 -10.46 -17.52 -16.51
N SER A 378 -9.69 -18.60 -16.33
CA SER A 378 -8.26 -18.51 -16.06
C SER A 378 -7.52 -17.85 -17.21
N ASN A 379 -7.81 -18.25 -18.44
CA ASN A 379 -7.19 -17.77 -19.66
C ASN A 379 -7.85 -16.49 -20.17
N SER A 380 -9.19 -16.42 -20.18
CA SER A 380 -9.91 -15.22 -20.67
C SER A 380 -9.56 -13.97 -19.86
N GLN A 381 -9.32 -14.06 -18.55
CA GLN A 381 -8.92 -12.88 -17.78
C GLN A 381 -7.60 -12.26 -18.27
N PHE A 382 -6.65 -13.07 -18.76
CA PHE A 382 -5.37 -12.53 -19.23
C PHE A 382 -5.54 -11.81 -20.55
N ALA A 383 -6.42 -12.30 -21.44
CA ALA A 383 -6.79 -11.56 -22.64
C ALA A 383 -7.38 -10.20 -22.27
N VAL A 384 -8.27 -10.15 -21.28
CA VAL A 384 -8.87 -8.90 -20.79
C VAL A 384 -7.84 -7.94 -20.20
N LEU A 385 -6.91 -8.45 -19.38
CA LEU A 385 -5.79 -7.65 -18.83
C LEU A 385 -4.84 -7.14 -19.93
N ALA A 386 -4.58 -7.95 -20.96
CA ALA A 386 -3.77 -7.54 -22.10
C ALA A 386 -4.45 -6.44 -22.92
N LEU A 387 -5.75 -6.55 -23.17
CA LEU A 387 -6.54 -5.49 -23.82
C LEU A 387 -6.56 -4.20 -22.98
N HIS A 388 -6.53 -4.32 -21.65
CA HIS A 388 -6.38 -3.19 -20.75
C HIS A 388 -5.00 -2.53 -20.83
N SER A 389 -3.93 -3.32 -20.87
CA SER A 389 -2.56 -2.83 -21.14
C SER A 389 -2.45 -2.15 -22.53
N ALA A 390 -3.21 -2.63 -23.51
CA ALA A 390 -3.27 -2.03 -24.84
C ALA A 390 -3.95 -0.65 -24.82
N LEU A 391 -5.13 -0.54 -24.18
CA LEU A 391 -5.80 0.75 -23.96
C LEU A 391 -4.90 1.75 -23.24
N ALA A 392 -4.24 1.29 -22.16
CA ALA A 392 -3.25 2.06 -21.42
C ALA A 392 -2.07 2.57 -22.27
N SER A 393 -1.73 1.87 -23.34
CA SER A 393 -0.66 2.20 -24.28
C SER A 393 -1.14 3.00 -25.51
N GLY A 394 -2.41 3.43 -25.49
CA GLY A 394 -3.04 4.15 -26.60
C GLY A 394 -3.18 3.30 -27.86
N ILE A 395 -3.58 2.04 -27.68
CA ILE A 395 -4.02 1.15 -28.76
C ILE A 395 -5.53 0.94 -28.57
N ASP A 396 -6.29 1.24 -29.62
CA ASP A 396 -7.75 1.16 -29.58
C ASP A 396 -8.22 -0.29 -29.51
N VAL A 397 -9.16 -0.54 -28.60
CA VAL A 397 -9.88 -1.82 -28.48
C VAL A 397 -11.37 -1.54 -28.73
N PRO A 398 -12.02 -2.24 -29.67
CA PRO A 398 -13.42 -1.99 -29.98
C PRO A 398 -14.34 -2.14 -28.77
N GLY A 399 -15.28 -1.20 -28.62
CA GLY A 399 -16.25 -1.18 -27.51
C GLY A 399 -17.08 -2.47 -27.38
N GLU A 400 -17.38 -3.13 -28.50
CA GLU A 400 -18.09 -4.43 -28.52
C GLU A 400 -17.37 -5.51 -27.72
N VAL A 401 -16.03 -5.52 -27.70
CA VAL A 401 -15.24 -6.53 -26.98
C VAL A 401 -15.50 -6.40 -25.48
N TRP A 402 -15.50 -5.18 -24.96
CA TRP A 402 -15.79 -4.90 -23.55
C TRP A 402 -17.21 -5.30 -23.18
N VAL A 403 -18.20 -4.97 -24.03
CA VAL A 403 -19.60 -5.33 -23.81
C VAL A 403 -19.78 -6.85 -23.73
N GLU A 404 -19.17 -7.60 -24.64
CA GLU A 404 -19.29 -9.05 -24.67
C GLU A 404 -18.64 -9.72 -23.46
N VAL A 405 -17.43 -9.31 -23.09
CA VAL A 405 -16.73 -9.83 -21.90
C VAL A 405 -17.51 -9.52 -20.63
N THR A 406 -18.06 -8.30 -20.48
CA THR A 406 -18.91 -7.96 -19.34
C THR A 406 -20.12 -8.88 -19.25
N ARG A 407 -20.82 -9.13 -20.37
CA ARG A 407 -21.98 -10.03 -20.40
C ARG A 407 -21.61 -11.46 -20.02
N GLU A 408 -20.49 -11.98 -20.52
CA GLU A 408 -19.98 -13.30 -20.12
C GLU A 408 -19.74 -13.35 -18.61
N ALA A 409 -19.01 -12.36 -18.08
CA ALA A 409 -18.66 -12.31 -16.67
C ALA A 409 -19.90 -12.25 -15.76
N LEU A 410 -20.94 -11.51 -16.15
CA LEU A 410 -22.22 -11.48 -15.46
C LEU A 410 -22.97 -12.82 -15.56
N ALA A 411 -22.97 -13.43 -16.74
CA ALA A 411 -23.69 -14.66 -17.00
C ALA A 411 -23.13 -15.86 -16.22
N SER A 412 -21.81 -15.94 -16.03
CA SER A 412 -21.10 -17.05 -15.39
C SER A 412 -20.84 -16.87 -13.89
N GLN A 413 -21.19 -15.71 -13.30
CA GLN A 413 -21.19 -15.58 -11.84
C GLN A 413 -22.21 -16.57 -11.22
N THR A 414 -21.85 -17.18 -10.09
CA THR A 414 -22.77 -18.02 -9.31
C THR A 414 -24.10 -17.31 -9.07
N LYS A 415 -25.23 -17.99 -9.28
CA LYS A 415 -26.55 -17.34 -9.30
C LYS A 415 -27.08 -16.95 -7.93
N LYS A 416 -26.85 -17.81 -6.92
CA LYS A 416 -27.30 -17.63 -5.54
C LYS A 416 -26.08 -17.56 -4.62
N GLY A 417 -26.16 -16.73 -3.60
CA GLY A 417 -25.21 -16.69 -2.49
C GLY A 417 -25.91 -16.14 -1.24
N PRO A 418 -25.43 -16.44 -0.03
CA PRO A 418 -25.95 -15.82 1.17
C PRO A 418 -25.74 -14.30 1.14
N ALA A 419 -26.46 -13.57 1.99
CA ALA A 419 -26.22 -12.15 2.18
C ALA A 419 -24.77 -11.91 2.61
N GLY A 420 -24.10 -10.98 1.95
CA GLY A 420 -22.72 -10.59 2.21
C GLY A 420 -22.62 -9.11 2.50
N THR A 421 -21.47 -8.69 3.03
CA THR A 421 -21.20 -7.27 3.23
C THR A 421 -19.77 -6.90 2.88
N LEU A 422 -19.55 -5.63 2.52
CA LEU A 422 -18.23 -5.02 2.38
C LEU A 422 -17.86 -4.15 3.60
N SER A 423 -18.64 -4.25 4.68
CA SER A 423 -18.39 -3.53 5.93
C SER A 423 -16.96 -3.78 6.44
N GLY A 424 -16.28 -2.70 6.81
CA GLY A 424 -14.86 -2.66 7.18
C GLY A 424 -13.93 -2.28 6.03
N SER A 425 -14.27 -2.64 4.78
CA SER A 425 -13.42 -2.40 3.60
C SER A 425 -13.13 -0.91 3.36
N VAL A 426 -12.01 -0.59 2.72
CA VAL A 426 -11.67 0.77 2.28
C VAL A 426 -11.39 0.70 0.80
N PHE A 427 -11.94 1.67 0.07
CA PHE A 427 -11.79 1.79 -1.36
C PHE A 427 -10.99 3.05 -1.68
N GLY A 428 -10.09 2.95 -2.64
CA GLY A 428 -9.32 4.05 -3.22
C GLY A 428 -10.18 4.94 -4.13
N LYS A 429 -9.61 6.05 -4.59
CA LYS A 429 -10.36 7.17 -5.23
C LYS A 429 -10.98 6.75 -6.55
N ASP A 430 -10.29 5.87 -7.27
CA ASP A 430 -10.68 5.39 -8.59
C ASP A 430 -11.60 4.15 -8.49
N SER A 431 -11.90 3.70 -7.28
CA SER A 431 -12.83 2.58 -7.07
C SER A 431 -14.27 3.03 -7.35
N PRO A 432 -15.08 2.19 -8.03
CA PRO A 432 -16.51 2.45 -8.19
C PRO A 432 -17.30 2.37 -6.87
N PHE A 433 -16.69 1.88 -5.79
CA PHE A 433 -17.30 1.82 -4.45
C PHE A 433 -16.69 2.84 -3.49
N SER A 434 -15.93 3.81 -4.00
CA SER A 434 -15.48 4.94 -3.20
C SER A 434 -16.70 5.73 -2.67
N PHE A 435 -16.66 6.09 -1.39
CA PHE A 435 -17.61 7.01 -0.79
C PHE A 435 -16.96 8.38 -0.71
N ASP A 436 -17.63 9.45 -1.14
CA ASP A 436 -17.04 10.78 -1.11
C ASP A 436 -17.05 11.37 0.31
N VAL A 437 -15.87 11.74 0.80
CA VAL A 437 -15.71 12.65 1.94
C VAL A 437 -14.59 13.67 1.66
N ARG A 438 -14.37 14.12 0.41
CA ARG A 438 -13.22 14.98 0.04
C ARG A 438 -11.81 14.39 0.36
N ASP A 439 -11.74 13.14 0.84
CA ASP A 439 -10.61 12.54 1.59
C ASP A 439 -9.89 11.39 0.84
N LEU A 440 -9.61 11.56 -0.44
CA LEU A 440 -8.50 10.85 -1.09
C LEU A 440 -7.67 11.82 -1.93
N ARG A 441 -7.22 12.91 -1.29
CA ARG A 441 -6.19 13.77 -1.87
C ARG A 441 -4.85 13.05 -1.81
N GLY A 442 -4.34 12.62 -2.96
CA GLY A 442 -2.90 12.62 -3.22
C GLY A 442 -2.11 11.39 -2.77
N ASP A 443 -1.19 11.02 -3.66
CA ASP A 443 0.02 10.24 -3.37
C ASP A 443 -0.20 8.81 -2.79
N PRO A 444 0.23 7.74 -3.50
CA PRO A 444 0.33 6.38 -2.91
C PRO A 444 1.10 6.32 -1.57
N ASN A 445 1.83 7.39 -1.21
CA ASN A 445 2.49 7.57 0.09
C ASN A 445 1.61 8.08 1.23
N GLN A 446 0.30 8.33 1.05
CA GLN A 446 -0.52 8.87 2.12
C GLN A 446 -0.76 7.90 3.28
N THR A 447 -0.36 8.36 4.47
CA THR A 447 -0.53 7.70 5.77
C THR A 447 -1.99 7.38 6.07
N MET A 448 -2.28 6.17 6.53
CA MET A 448 -3.57 5.85 7.17
C MET A 448 -3.73 6.66 8.46
N GLU A 449 -4.61 7.67 8.45
CA GLU A 449 -5.26 8.09 9.69
C GLU A 449 -6.17 6.97 10.19
N ARG A 450 -6.28 6.86 11.52
CA ARG A 450 -7.27 5.98 12.13
C ARG A 450 -8.65 6.48 11.70
N VAL A 451 -9.24 5.83 10.69
CA VAL A 451 -10.65 6.00 10.36
C VAL A 451 -11.45 5.44 11.55
N THR A 452 -11.72 6.31 12.52
CA THR A 452 -12.64 6.05 13.62
C THR A 452 -14.05 6.17 13.06
N LYS A 453 -14.69 5.01 12.86
CA LYS A 453 -16.13 4.80 12.62
C LYS A 453 -16.95 6.09 12.41
N ARG A 454 -17.16 6.49 11.15
CA ARG A 454 -18.30 7.32 10.75
C ARG A 454 -18.92 6.82 9.44
N ALA A 455 -20.21 7.15 9.31
CA ALA A 455 -21.25 6.35 8.68
C ALA A 455 -21.00 6.00 7.20
N ARG A 456 -20.83 4.71 6.94
CA ARG A 456 -21.10 4.08 5.64
C ARG A 456 -22.61 3.93 5.52
N THR A 457 -23.19 4.29 4.38
CA THR A 457 -24.58 3.93 4.07
C THR A 457 -24.66 2.41 4.01
N VAL A 458 -25.55 1.82 4.82
CA VAL A 458 -25.74 0.38 4.97
C VAL A 458 -26.09 -0.32 3.64
N GLU A 459 -26.61 0.42 2.65
CA GLU A 459 -26.98 -0.10 1.33
C GLU A 459 -25.80 -0.33 0.37
N VAL A 460 -24.77 0.52 0.37
CA VAL A 460 -23.60 0.35 -0.53
C VAL A 460 -22.75 -0.85 -0.12
N ASP A 461 -22.76 -1.17 1.18
CA ASP A 461 -22.02 -2.28 1.77
C ASP A 461 -22.74 -3.63 1.65
N ARG A 462 -24.02 -3.70 1.23
CA ARG A 462 -24.77 -4.96 1.15
C ARG A 462 -24.68 -5.58 -0.24
N GLY A 463 -24.34 -6.87 -0.30
CA GLY A 463 -24.34 -7.65 -1.52
C GLY A 463 -24.67 -9.12 -1.22
N GLN A 464 -24.39 -9.99 -2.19
CA GLN A 464 -24.46 -11.44 -2.01
C GLN A 464 -23.06 -12.03 -2.12
N VAL A 465 -22.79 -13.11 -1.39
CA VAL A 465 -21.51 -13.84 -1.44
C VAL A 465 -21.51 -14.73 -2.70
N ARG A 466 -21.36 -14.12 -3.87
CA ARG A 466 -21.35 -14.79 -5.19
C ARG A 466 -19.99 -14.64 -5.86
N GLY A 467 -19.41 -15.76 -6.24
CA GLY A 467 -18.10 -15.81 -6.92
C GLY A 467 -18.16 -16.46 -8.29
N TRP A 468 -16.99 -16.79 -8.83
CA TRP A 468 -16.84 -17.44 -10.13
C TRP A 468 -16.14 -18.79 -10.00
N ALA A 469 -16.55 -19.71 -10.86
CA ALA A 469 -15.89 -20.99 -11.08
C ALA A 469 -14.95 -20.90 -12.29
N TYR A 470 -14.36 -22.03 -12.68
CA TYR A 470 -13.39 -22.07 -13.78
C TYR A 470 -14.02 -21.86 -15.16
N SER A 471 -15.19 -22.44 -15.44
CA SER A 471 -15.83 -22.42 -16.77
C SER A 471 -16.62 -21.13 -17.04
N SER A 472 -16.53 -20.60 -18.28
CA SER A 472 -17.21 -19.37 -18.73
C SER A 472 -18.68 -19.55 -19.17
N LYS A 473 -19.25 -20.76 -19.09
CA LYS A 473 -20.68 -21.05 -19.35
C LYS A 473 -21.43 -21.52 -18.10
N GLN A 474 -22.75 -21.31 -18.10
CA GLN A 474 -23.71 -21.65 -17.03
C GLN A 474 -23.64 -23.09 -16.47
N ARG A 475 -22.93 -24.01 -17.12
CA ARG A 475 -22.62 -25.35 -16.59
C ARG A 475 -21.29 -25.36 -15.84
N ALA A 476 -21.09 -24.44 -14.91
CA ALA A 476 -19.94 -24.46 -14.01
C ALA A 476 -19.95 -25.76 -13.19
N LYS A 477 -19.28 -26.81 -13.69
CA LYS A 477 -18.94 -27.99 -12.91
C LYS A 477 -17.89 -27.54 -11.90
N GLY A 478 -18.29 -27.34 -10.66
CA GLY A 478 -17.43 -26.90 -9.56
C GLY A 478 -17.85 -25.55 -8.97
N GLY A 479 -17.85 -25.45 -7.65
CA GLY A 479 -18.22 -24.23 -6.94
C GLY A 479 -17.19 -23.11 -7.12
N ALA A 480 -17.61 -21.86 -6.87
CA ALA A 480 -16.71 -20.70 -6.87
C ALA A 480 -15.55 -20.89 -5.89
N TYR A 481 -14.35 -20.42 -6.27
CA TYR A 481 -13.11 -20.54 -5.49
C TYR A 481 -12.17 -19.34 -5.71
N GLY A 482 -11.18 -19.19 -4.83
CA GLY A 482 -10.40 -17.96 -4.64
C GLY A 482 -9.89 -17.31 -5.92
N SER A 483 -9.01 -18.02 -6.61
CA SER A 483 -8.37 -17.49 -7.83
C SER A 483 -9.34 -17.13 -8.96
N MET A 484 -10.43 -17.89 -9.14
CA MET A 484 -11.41 -17.58 -10.20
C MET A 484 -12.34 -16.45 -9.79
N THR A 485 -12.71 -16.35 -8.51
CA THR A 485 -13.47 -15.20 -8.05
C THR A 485 -12.66 -13.92 -8.21
N ALA A 486 -11.39 -13.93 -7.84
CA ALA A 486 -10.50 -12.79 -8.01
C ALA A 486 -10.30 -12.43 -9.51
N ALA A 487 -10.20 -13.43 -10.38
CA ALA A 487 -10.21 -13.24 -11.83
C ALA A 487 -11.50 -12.58 -12.34
N GLY A 488 -12.66 -12.98 -11.81
CA GLY A 488 -13.95 -12.39 -12.15
C GLY A 488 -14.08 -10.92 -11.72
N VAL A 489 -13.64 -10.62 -10.49
CA VAL A 489 -13.59 -9.25 -9.96
C VAL A 489 -12.70 -8.35 -10.84
N SER A 490 -11.47 -8.77 -11.11
CA SER A 490 -10.55 -8.00 -11.95
C SER A 490 -11.06 -7.82 -13.39
N THR A 491 -11.67 -8.86 -13.97
CA THR A 491 -12.32 -8.78 -15.29
C THR A 491 -13.39 -7.68 -15.31
N LEU A 492 -14.33 -7.69 -14.35
CA LEU A 492 -15.41 -6.69 -14.33
C LEU A 492 -14.89 -5.28 -14.07
N ALA A 493 -13.92 -5.11 -13.17
CA ALA A 493 -13.32 -3.82 -12.88
C ALA A 493 -12.65 -3.22 -14.14
N VAL A 494 -11.85 -4.02 -14.84
CA VAL A 494 -11.20 -3.63 -16.09
C VAL A 494 -12.19 -3.35 -17.22
N CYS A 495 -13.23 -4.19 -17.38
CA CYS A 495 -14.24 -3.96 -18.41
C CYS A 495 -14.99 -2.65 -18.19
N ARG A 496 -15.23 -2.25 -16.94
CA ARG A 496 -15.85 -0.96 -16.63
C ARG A 496 -15.02 0.21 -17.16
N GLU A 497 -13.70 0.21 -16.90
CA GLU A 497 -12.79 1.22 -17.46
C GLU A 497 -12.82 1.21 -19.00
N GLY A 498 -12.79 0.03 -19.63
CA GLY A 498 -12.88 -0.11 -21.08
C GLY A 498 -14.19 0.42 -21.67
N LEU A 499 -15.33 0.13 -21.03
CA LEU A 499 -16.66 0.62 -21.43
C LEU A 499 -16.77 2.14 -21.29
N GLU A 500 -16.21 2.72 -20.23
CA GLU A 500 -16.15 4.17 -20.03
C GLU A 500 -15.31 4.85 -21.11
N GLN A 501 -14.10 4.34 -21.39
CA GLN A 501 -13.19 4.92 -22.39
C GLN A 501 -13.74 4.84 -23.81
N THR A 502 -14.38 3.72 -24.16
CA THR A 502 -14.97 3.49 -25.48
C THR A 502 -16.40 4.03 -25.61
N ARG A 503 -16.95 4.65 -24.55
CA ARG A 503 -18.34 5.15 -24.49
C ARG A 503 -19.39 4.11 -24.93
N SER A 504 -19.12 2.84 -24.65
CA SER A 504 -19.96 1.71 -25.07
C SER A 504 -20.83 1.14 -23.93
N GLY A 505 -20.68 1.69 -22.72
CA GLY A 505 -21.50 1.34 -21.56
C GLY A 505 -22.94 1.82 -21.68
N LYS A 506 -23.90 0.92 -21.41
CA LYS A 506 -25.32 1.27 -21.18
C LYS A 506 -25.58 1.37 -19.67
N PRO A 507 -26.46 2.27 -19.19
CA PRO A 507 -26.72 2.43 -17.76
C PRO A 507 -27.04 1.11 -17.03
N GLN A 508 -27.95 0.29 -17.61
CA GLN A 508 -28.30 -1.01 -17.04
C GLN A 508 -27.12 -1.98 -16.96
N LEU A 509 -26.24 -1.99 -17.96
CA LEU A 509 -25.07 -2.88 -17.99
C LEU A 509 -24.06 -2.46 -16.91
N ASP A 510 -23.86 -1.17 -16.68
CA ASP A 510 -22.99 -0.66 -15.61
C ASP A 510 -23.57 -0.99 -14.23
N GLU A 511 -24.88 -0.82 -14.03
CA GLU A 511 -25.53 -1.22 -12.77
C GLU A 511 -25.38 -2.73 -12.49
N ASP A 512 -25.63 -3.58 -13.49
CA ASP A 512 -25.48 -5.03 -13.38
C ASP A 512 -24.02 -5.41 -13.05
N LEU A 513 -23.06 -4.76 -13.74
CA LEU A 513 -21.63 -4.88 -13.50
C LEU A 513 -21.28 -4.51 -12.06
N LEU A 514 -21.71 -3.35 -11.58
CA LEU A 514 -21.41 -2.87 -10.23
C LEU A 514 -21.99 -3.80 -9.15
N ARG A 515 -23.20 -4.32 -9.35
CA ARG A 515 -23.79 -5.32 -8.44
C ARG A 515 -22.98 -6.62 -8.43
N SER A 516 -22.62 -7.12 -9.60
CA SER A 516 -21.84 -8.35 -9.74
C SER A 516 -20.42 -8.23 -9.17
N LEU A 517 -19.76 -7.09 -9.40
CA LEU A 517 -18.47 -6.73 -8.84
C LEU A 517 -18.53 -6.66 -7.30
N ARG A 518 -19.57 -6.00 -6.75
CA ARG A 518 -19.81 -5.94 -5.29
C ARG A 518 -19.94 -7.33 -4.69
N ASP A 519 -20.70 -8.22 -5.35
CA ASP A 519 -20.92 -9.58 -4.88
C ASP A 519 -19.65 -10.44 -4.91
N GLY A 520 -18.82 -10.24 -5.94
CA GLY A 520 -17.49 -10.84 -6.04
C GLY A 520 -16.58 -10.45 -4.87
N LEU A 521 -16.57 -9.15 -4.53
CA LEU A 521 -15.82 -8.64 -3.38
C LEU A 521 -16.38 -9.16 -2.04
N CYS A 522 -17.71 -9.30 -1.91
CA CYS A 522 -18.33 -9.94 -0.74
C CYS A 522 -17.86 -11.40 -0.62
N TRP A 523 -17.82 -12.14 -1.73
CA TRP A 523 -17.29 -13.50 -1.76
C TRP A 523 -15.83 -13.55 -1.28
N MET A 524 -14.99 -12.64 -1.80
CA MET A 524 -13.59 -12.58 -1.41
C MET A 524 -13.40 -12.22 0.05
N ARG A 525 -14.18 -11.28 0.61
CA ARG A 525 -14.12 -10.92 2.03
C ARG A 525 -14.47 -12.10 2.94
N GLU A 526 -15.55 -12.81 2.63
CA GLU A 526 -16.00 -13.92 3.49
C GLU A 526 -15.14 -15.18 3.39
N ASN A 527 -14.46 -15.38 2.25
CA ASN A 527 -13.59 -16.55 2.03
C ASN A 527 -12.10 -16.16 2.07
N TYR A 528 -11.75 -14.97 2.56
CA TYR A 528 -10.38 -14.46 2.53
C TYR A 528 -9.44 -15.40 3.30
N ASP A 529 -8.44 -15.91 2.59
CA ASP A 529 -7.33 -16.66 3.18
C ASP A 529 -6.04 -16.19 2.51
N VAL A 530 -5.05 -15.89 3.35
CA VAL A 530 -3.75 -15.39 2.90
C VAL A 530 -2.77 -16.52 2.62
N ALA A 531 -2.93 -17.69 3.25
CA ALA A 531 -2.00 -18.81 3.17
C ALA A 531 -2.48 -19.92 2.21
N GLN A 532 -3.72 -19.87 1.75
CA GLN A 532 -4.31 -20.85 0.86
C GLN A 532 -5.14 -20.18 -0.23
N ASN A 533 -5.32 -20.88 -1.35
CA ASN A 533 -6.33 -20.55 -2.34
C ASN A 533 -7.70 -21.02 -1.82
N PRO A 534 -8.64 -20.13 -1.46
CA PRO A 534 -9.91 -20.51 -0.85
C PRO A 534 -10.64 -21.59 -1.64
N ARG A 535 -11.01 -22.68 -0.96
CA ARG A 535 -11.63 -23.90 -1.52
C ARG A 535 -10.76 -24.71 -2.50
N ARG A 536 -9.46 -24.44 -2.55
CA ARG A 536 -8.44 -25.20 -3.31
C ARG A 536 -7.16 -25.49 -2.50
N GLY A 537 -7.06 -25.03 -1.25
CA GLY A 537 -5.90 -25.30 -0.40
C GLY A 537 -4.62 -24.70 -0.95
N ALA A 538 -3.52 -25.44 -0.91
CA ALA A 538 -2.22 -24.99 -1.45
C ALA A 538 -2.18 -24.95 -3.00
N THR A 539 -3.15 -25.55 -3.69
CA THR A 539 -3.15 -25.66 -5.14
C THR A 539 -3.28 -24.29 -5.80
N TRP A 540 -2.35 -24.01 -6.73
CA TRP A 540 -2.24 -22.73 -7.45
C TRP A 540 -2.12 -21.51 -6.53
N TYR A 541 -1.49 -21.65 -5.36
CA TYR A 541 -1.37 -20.57 -4.38
C TYR A 541 -0.78 -19.28 -4.95
N TYR A 542 0.38 -19.33 -5.63
CA TYR A 542 1.03 -18.11 -6.16
C TYR A 542 0.19 -17.44 -7.24
N TYR A 543 -0.48 -18.24 -8.06
CA TYR A 543 -1.45 -17.75 -9.04
C TYR A 543 -2.67 -17.10 -8.36
N TYR A 544 -3.17 -17.66 -7.26
CA TYR A 544 -4.20 -17.04 -6.44
C TYR A 544 -3.72 -15.71 -5.83
N ALA A 545 -2.50 -15.67 -5.27
CA ALA A 545 -1.94 -14.45 -4.69
C ALA A 545 -1.88 -13.32 -5.73
N TYR A 546 -1.44 -13.62 -6.95
CA TYR A 546 -1.46 -12.66 -8.05
C TYR A 546 -2.88 -12.32 -8.52
N SER A 547 -3.80 -13.29 -8.54
CA SER A 547 -5.21 -13.02 -8.86
C SER A 547 -5.87 -12.11 -7.83
N LEU A 548 -5.55 -12.30 -6.54
CA LEU A 548 -5.96 -11.45 -5.42
C LEU A 548 -5.43 -10.03 -5.60
N GLU A 549 -4.12 -9.86 -5.86
CA GLU A 549 -3.53 -8.53 -6.11
C GLU A 549 -4.25 -7.81 -7.26
N LYS A 550 -4.40 -8.47 -8.41
CA LYS A 550 -5.15 -7.91 -9.56
C LYS A 550 -6.56 -7.47 -9.17
N ALA A 551 -7.29 -8.33 -8.47
CA ALA A 551 -8.66 -8.05 -8.06
C ALA A 551 -8.76 -6.85 -7.12
N MET A 552 -7.85 -6.76 -6.15
CA MET A 552 -7.84 -5.66 -5.19
C MET A 552 -7.41 -4.36 -5.87
N ASP A 553 -6.33 -4.36 -6.66
CA ASP A 553 -5.82 -3.15 -7.28
C ASP A 553 -6.76 -2.61 -8.38
N THR A 554 -7.29 -3.47 -9.27
CA THR A 554 -8.23 -3.02 -10.32
C THR A 554 -9.58 -2.56 -9.76
N ALA A 555 -10.09 -3.18 -8.69
CA ALA A 555 -11.31 -2.72 -8.03
C ALA A 555 -11.06 -1.54 -7.05
N GLY A 556 -9.81 -1.12 -6.89
CA GLY A 556 -9.40 -0.07 -5.95
C GLY A 556 -9.69 -0.41 -4.50
N VAL A 557 -9.49 -1.66 -4.08
CA VAL A 557 -9.64 -2.10 -2.69
C VAL A 557 -8.34 -1.86 -1.93
N GLU A 558 -8.36 -0.96 -0.96
CA GLU A 558 -7.21 -0.64 -0.11
C GLU A 558 -7.21 -1.47 1.18
N ARG A 559 -8.40 -1.80 1.69
CA ARG A 559 -8.61 -2.71 2.82
C ARG A 559 -9.82 -3.58 2.53
N LEU A 560 -9.75 -4.87 2.81
CA LEU A 560 -10.87 -5.79 2.64
C LEU A 560 -11.40 -6.18 4.02
N GLY A 561 -12.57 -5.65 4.40
CA GLY A 561 -13.05 -5.77 5.78
C GLY A 561 -12.06 -5.16 6.79
N ASP A 562 -11.67 -5.93 7.78
CA ASP A 562 -10.67 -5.55 8.78
C ASP A 562 -9.22 -5.89 8.38
N ARG A 563 -8.99 -6.41 7.15
CA ARG A 563 -7.70 -6.94 6.69
C ARG A 563 -6.96 -5.99 5.76
N GLU A 564 -5.71 -5.70 6.09
CA GLU A 564 -4.75 -5.00 5.21
C GLU A 564 -4.20 -6.00 4.19
N TRP A 565 -5.02 -6.37 3.18
CA TRP A 565 -4.77 -7.50 2.29
C TRP A 565 -3.36 -7.57 1.70
N TYR A 566 -2.78 -6.41 1.32
CA TYR A 566 -1.44 -6.33 0.74
C TYR A 566 -0.37 -6.67 1.76
N ARG A 567 -0.50 -6.16 2.99
CA ARG A 567 0.45 -6.45 4.07
C ARG A 567 0.36 -7.90 4.49
N ASP A 568 -0.85 -8.42 4.58
CA ASP A 568 -1.10 -9.82 4.89
C ASP A 568 -0.42 -10.73 3.85
N ILE A 569 -0.68 -10.52 2.54
CA ILE A 569 -0.10 -11.37 1.49
C ILE A 569 1.41 -11.16 1.32
N ALA A 570 1.91 -9.94 1.47
CA ALA A 570 3.35 -9.68 1.42
C ALA A 570 4.08 -10.32 2.60
N ALA A 571 3.52 -10.32 3.81
CA ALA A 571 4.09 -11.02 4.95
C ALA A 571 4.13 -12.54 4.73
N GLU A 572 3.07 -13.12 4.18
CA GLU A 572 3.05 -14.56 3.85
C GLU A 572 4.05 -14.89 2.72
N LEU A 573 4.21 -14.03 1.72
CA LEU A 573 5.24 -14.19 0.69
C LEU A 573 6.64 -14.07 1.29
N LEU A 574 6.92 -13.09 2.14
CA LEU A 574 8.20 -13.00 2.84
C LEU A 574 8.52 -14.28 3.62
N ALA A 575 7.53 -14.87 4.30
CA ALA A 575 7.69 -16.12 5.02
C ALA A 575 7.90 -17.35 4.11
N ARG A 576 7.55 -17.25 2.83
CA ARG A 576 7.67 -18.33 1.82
C ARG A 576 8.87 -18.17 0.90
N GLN A 577 9.61 -17.07 0.98
CA GLN A 577 10.78 -16.86 0.15
C GLN A 577 11.91 -17.77 0.66
N ASP A 578 12.54 -18.50 -0.25
CA ASP A 578 13.72 -19.31 0.08
C ASP A 578 15.01 -18.45 0.15
N ASP A 579 16.12 -19.08 0.53
CA ASP A 579 17.42 -18.44 0.64
C ASP A 579 18.04 -18.04 -0.71
N ARG A 580 17.60 -18.66 -1.80
CA ARG A 580 17.97 -18.30 -3.17
C ARG A 580 17.23 -17.06 -3.66
N GLY A 581 16.20 -16.62 -2.94
CA GLY A 581 15.33 -15.50 -3.28
C GLY A 581 14.08 -15.90 -4.08
N SER A 582 13.89 -17.17 -4.38
CA SER A 582 12.74 -17.68 -5.13
C SER A 582 11.54 -18.02 -4.24
N TRP A 583 10.40 -18.28 -4.88
CA TRP A 583 9.19 -18.77 -4.23
C TRP A 583 8.82 -20.14 -4.79
N GLY A 584 9.41 -21.19 -4.25
CA GLY A 584 9.33 -22.54 -4.82
C GLY A 584 10.19 -22.68 -6.09
N GLU A 585 10.11 -23.83 -6.73
CA GLU A 585 11.08 -24.22 -7.78
C GLU A 585 10.77 -23.65 -9.18
N SER A 586 9.61 -23.01 -9.38
CA SER A 586 9.19 -22.55 -10.71
C SER A 586 9.42 -21.07 -10.94
N VAL A 587 9.74 -20.73 -12.19
CA VAL A 587 9.84 -19.33 -12.67
C VAL A 587 8.49 -18.63 -12.52
N GLU A 588 7.39 -19.36 -12.73
CA GLU A 588 6.02 -18.87 -12.65
C GLU A 588 5.68 -18.41 -11.23
N SER A 589 5.98 -19.23 -10.21
CA SER A 589 5.75 -18.88 -8.81
C SER A 589 6.52 -17.64 -8.40
N THR A 590 7.81 -17.56 -8.73
CA THR A 590 8.64 -16.38 -8.43
C THR A 590 8.14 -15.15 -9.18
N SER A 591 7.72 -15.30 -10.44
CA SER A 591 7.14 -14.20 -11.22
C SER A 591 5.88 -13.66 -10.56
N PHE A 592 4.93 -14.52 -10.18
CA PHE A 592 3.71 -14.10 -9.49
C PHE A 592 3.99 -13.44 -8.14
N SER A 593 4.91 -13.98 -7.34
CA SER A 593 5.29 -13.38 -6.06
C SER A 593 5.88 -11.98 -6.24
N LEU A 594 6.77 -11.78 -7.23
CA LEU A 594 7.32 -10.46 -7.52
C LEU A 594 6.23 -9.49 -7.98
N LEU A 595 5.29 -9.92 -8.83
CA LEU A 595 4.18 -9.07 -9.24
C LEU A 595 3.32 -8.62 -8.05
N VAL A 596 3.05 -9.53 -7.10
CA VAL A 596 2.31 -9.21 -5.87
C VAL A 596 3.08 -8.26 -4.97
N LEU A 597 4.35 -8.53 -4.67
CA LEU A 597 5.17 -7.69 -3.79
C LEU A 597 5.38 -6.29 -4.37
N ASN A 598 5.33 -6.15 -5.69
CA ASN A 598 5.44 -4.85 -6.35
C ASN A 598 4.10 -4.11 -6.50
N ARG A 599 2.94 -4.73 -6.20
CA ARG A 599 1.61 -4.24 -6.63
C ARG A 599 1.62 -3.84 -8.11
N ALA A 600 2.01 -4.78 -8.96
CA ALA A 600 2.34 -4.54 -10.35
C ALA A 600 1.14 -4.24 -11.26
N THR A 601 -0.09 -4.50 -10.79
CA THR A 601 -1.32 -4.25 -11.57
C THR A 601 -1.70 -2.78 -11.54
N LEU A 602 -1.76 -2.17 -12.71
CA LEU A 602 -1.95 -0.73 -12.89
C LEU A 602 -3.32 -0.40 -13.49
N PRO A 603 -3.95 0.74 -13.14
CA PRO A 603 -5.16 1.22 -13.83
C PRO A 603 -4.88 1.56 -15.31
N ALA A 604 -5.91 1.65 -16.16
CA ALA A 604 -5.72 2.12 -17.54
C ALA A 604 -5.42 3.62 -17.56
N LYS A 605 -6.12 4.39 -16.72
CA LYS A 605 -5.78 5.78 -16.42
C LYS A 605 -4.64 5.82 -15.41
N LEU A 606 -3.41 5.60 -15.87
CA LEU A 606 -2.29 6.32 -15.26
C LEU A 606 -2.18 7.66 -15.93
N GLU A 607 -1.90 8.70 -15.14
CA GLU A 607 -1.35 9.94 -15.67
C GLU A 607 -0.09 9.56 -16.47
N ILE A 608 -0.25 9.48 -17.78
CA ILE A 608 0.86 9.44 -18.72
C ILE A 608 1.62 10.73 -18.44
N SER A 609 2.90 10.65 -18.13
CA SER A 609 3.70 11.87 -18.11
C SER A 609 3.62 12.47 -19.50
N ALA A 610 2.89 13.58 -19.62
CA ALA A 610 2.63 14.27 -20.87
C ALA A 610 3.92 14.89 -21.41
N ALA A 611 4.83 14.06 -21.90
CA ALA A 611 5.70 14.43 -23.00
C ALA A 611 4.77 14.80 -24.17
N GLU A 612 4.96 15.99 -24.74
CA GLU A 612 4.27 16.56 -25.91
C GLU A 612 3.10 17.54 -25.71
N ARG A 613 2.95 18.18 -24.55
CA ARG A 613 2.31 19.52 -24.50
C ARG A 613 3.16 20.51 -23.72
N VAL A 614 4.23 20.97 -24.36
CA VAL A 614 4.86 22.24 -23.99
C VAL A 614 4.22 23.33 -24.85
N LYS A 615 3.35 24.10 -24.22
CA LYS A 615 3.26 25.56 -24.33
C LYS A 615 2.34 26.00 -23.19
N SER A 616 2.92 26.73 -22.23
CA SER A 616 2.23 27.67 -21.33
C SER A 616 0.78 27.32 -20.93
N GLY A 617 0.60 26.79 -19.72
CA GLY A 617 -0.70 26.73 -19.03
C GLY A 617 -1.60 25.54 -19.42
N GLY A 618 -1.76 24.57 -18.51
CA GLY A 618 -2.67 23.44 -18.71
C GLY A 618 -2.74 22.45 -17.53
N ASN A 619 -3.47 22.83 -16.48
CA ASN A 619 -4.25 22.00 -15.53
C ASN A 619 -3.64 20.78 -14.79
N ASP A 620 -2.33 20.70 -14.53
CA ASP A 620 -1.84 19.96 -13.35
C ASP A 620 -1.13 20.90 -12.37
N PRO A 621 -1.82 21.34 -11.29
CA PRO A 621 -1.26 22.20 -10.25
C PRO A 621 -0.06 21.60 -9.50
N SER A 622 0.21 20.29 -9.63
CA SER A 622 1.25 19.55 -8.93
C SER A 622 2.60 19.50 -9.64
N LEU A 623 2.64 19.92 -10.92
CA LEU A 623 3.82 19.92 -11.80
C LEU A 623 4.42 21.31 -12.01
N TRP A 624 4.10 22.24 -11.11
CA TRP A 624 4.52 23.64 -11.17
C TRP A 624 6.05 23.82 -11.14
N ASP A 625 6.81 22.84 -10.65
CA ASP A 625 8.26 22.85 -10.51
C ASP A 625 9.00 22.04 -11.60
N ARG A 626 8.29 21.61 -12.64
CA ARG A 626 8.87 20.88 -13.77
C ARG A 626 9.52 21.85 -14.75
N VAL A 627 10.82 21.69 -14.98
CA VAL A 627 11.61 22.53 -15.88
C VAL A 627 12.40 21.68 -16.88
N VAL A 628 12.74 22.27 -18.03
CA VAL A 628 13.63 21.67 -19.02
C VAL A 628 15.02 22.27 -18.83
N VAL A 629 16.03 21.43 -18.61
CA VAL A 629 17.43 21.85 -18.58
C VAL A 629 18.14 21.31 -19.82
N GLU A 630 18.82 22.20 -20.54
CA GLU A 630 19.59 21.86 -21.74
C GLU A 630 20.64 20.78 -21.43
N GLY A 631 20.73 19.76 -22.29
CA GLY A 631 21.64 18.62 -22.12
C GLY A 631 21.20 17.56 -21.09
N VAL A 632 20.17 17.83 -20.28
CA VAL A 632 19.68 16.90 -19.24
C VAL A 632 18.23 16.46 -19.46
N GLY A 633 17.40 17.32 -20.03
CA GLY A 633 15.98 17.06 -20.28
C GLY A 633 15.06 17.59 -19.19
N GLN A 634 13.88 16.98 -19.02
CA GLN A 634 12.88 17.42 -18.05
C GLN A 634 13.17 16.86 -16.65
N LEU A 635 13.09 17.72 -15.63
CA LEU A 635 13.22 17.33 -14.23
C LEU A 635 12.24 18.09 -13.34
N GLN A 636 11.88 17.52 -12.19
CA GLN A 636 11.18 18.21 -11.10
C GLN A 636 12.20 18.75 -10.13
N LEU A 637 12.21 20.07 -9.93
CA LEU A 637 13.22 20.72 -9.11
C LEU A 637 13.12 20.29 -7.64
N ARG A 638 11.91 20.08 -7.10
CA ARG A 638 11.74 19.62 -5.71
C ARG A 638 12.37 18.24 -5.48
N ASP A 639 12.25 17.34 -6.46
CA ASP A 639 12.77 15.97 -6.36
C ASP A 639 14.30 15.99 -6.41
N LEU A 640 14.87 16.86 -7.25
CA LEU A 640 16.31 17.07 -7.32
C LEU A 640 16.86 17.63 -5.99
N LEU A 641 16.20 18.64 -5.40
CA LEU A 641 16.61 19.24 -4.13
C LEU A 641 16.49 18.23 -2.97
N ALA A 642 15.40 17.46 -2.92
CA ALA A 642 15.22 16.39 -1.94
C ALA A 642 16.29 15.30 -2.09
N ALA A 643 16.59 14.88 -3.32
CA ALA A 643 17.64 13.90 -3.59
C ALA A 643 19.03 14.42 -3.20
N MET A 644 19.31 15.72 -3.37
CA MET A 644 20.54 16.34 -2.89
C MET A 644 20.63 16.27 -1.36
N ALA A 645 19.53 16.48 -0.64
CA ALA A 645 19.50 16.34 0.82
C ALA A 645 19.72 14.87 1.28
N GLU A 646 19.17 13.90 0.54
CA GLU A 646 19.22 12.47 0.89
C GLU A 646 20.52 11.75 0.49
N THR A 647 21.22 12.24 -0.54
CA THR A 647 22.44 11.60 -1.07
C THR A 647 23.60 12.61 -1.14
N PRO A 648 24.20 12.95 0.01
CA PRO A 648 25.04 14.14 0.09
C PRO A 648 26.41 13.99 -0.60
N ASP A 649 26.74 12.80 -1.11
CA ASP A 649 27.99 12.51 -1.86
C ASP A 649 27.86 12.91 -3.33
N ALA A 650 26.66 12.85 -3.90
CA ALA A 650 26.37 13.23 -5.29
C ALA A 650 25.93 14.70 -5.42
N ALA A 651 25.87 15.44 -4.31
CA ALA A 651 25.32 16.79 -4.28
C ALA A 651 26.19 17.82 -5.03
N ALA A 652 27.50 17.59 -5.16
CA ALA A 652 28.40 18.46 -5.91
C ALA A 652 28.06 18.44 -7.41
N GLU A 653 27.92 17.24 -7.99
CA GLU A 653 27.54 17.03 -9.40
C GLU A 653 26.12 17.52 -9.71
N ARG A 654 25.23 17.47 -8.71
CA ARG A 654 23.82 17.89 -8.85
C ARG A 654 23.58 19.37 -8.60
N LEU A 655 24.53 20.08 -7.99
CA LEU A 655 24.37 21.50 -7.66
C LEU A 655 24.23 22.37 -8.92
N GLU A 656 25.06 22.13 -9.93
CA GLU A 656 25.01 22.86 -11.20
C GLU A 656 23.66 22.64 -11.91
N LEU A 657 23.16 21.40 -11.87
CA LEU A 657 21.85 21.05 -12.41
C LEU A 657 20.71 21.75 -11.66
N ALA A 658 20.78 21.81 -10.33
CA ALA A 658 19.77 22.49 -9.51
C ALA A 658 19.77 24.01 -9.74
N GLN A 659 20.94 24.61 -9.96
CA GLN A 659 21.07 26.03 -10.32
C GLN A 659 20.43 26.32 -11.69
N LYS A 660 20.74 25.52 -12.71
CA LYS A 660 20.14 25.64 -14.05
C LYS A 660 18.62 25.44 -14.01
N ALA A 661 18.15 24.46 -13.24
CA ALA A 661 16.74 24.18 -13.06
C ALA A 661 16.00 25.32 -12.34
N LEU A 662 16.58 25.89 -11.27
CA LEU A 662 15.99 27.04 -10.57
C LEU A 662 15.93 28.28 -11.47
N ALA A 663 16.96 28.49 -12.30
CA ALA A 663 16.98 29.59 -13.27
C ALA A 663 15.86 29.44 -14.32
N ALA A 664 15.56 28.21 -14.74
CA ALA A 664 14.48 27.89 -15.68
C ALA A 664 13.07 27.91 -15.04
N LEU A 665 12.95 27.95 -13.71
CA LEU A 665 11.68 27.99 -13.01
C LEU A 665 11.12 29.42 -12.96
N ASP A 666 9.82 29.55 -13.24
CA ASP A 666 9.06 30.80 -13.07
C ASP A 666 9.34 31.42 -11.69
N PRO A 667 9.80 32.69 -11.63
CA PRO A 667 10.03 33.38 -10.37
C PRO A 667 8.85 33.33 -9.39
N ALA A 668 7.61 33.36 -9.88
CA ALA A 668 6.40 33.29 -9.05
C ALA A 668 6.23 31.92 -8.35
N ALA A 669 6.85 30.86 -8.90
CA ALA A 669 6.81 29.52 -8.35
C ALA A 669 7.91 29.24 -7.31
N ARG A 670 9.04 29.96 -7.35
CA ARG A 670 10.20 29.74 -6.48
C ARG A 670 9.91 29.73 -4.97
N PRO A 671 9.00 30.56 -4.42
CA PRO A 671 8.69 30.53 -2.98
C PRO A 671 8.17 29.18 -2.50
N ARG A 672 7.56 28.38 -3.39
CA ARG A 672 7.04 27.06 -3.04
C ARG A 672 8.15 26.02 -2.77
N LEU A 673 9.41 26.31 -3.12
CA LEU A 673 10.58 25.45 -2.86
C LEU A 673 11.23 25.69 -1.49
N VAL A 674 10.72 26.63 -0.68
CA VAL A 674 11.27 26.93 0.66
C VAL A 674 11.46 25.67 1.52
N PRO A 675 10.51 24.70 1.56
CA PRO A 675 10.70 23.47 2.34
C PRO A 675 11.92 22.68 1.90
N GLU A 676 12.07 22.38 0.61
CA GLU A 676 13.17 21.58 0.07
C GLU A 676 14.52 22.29 0.18
N LEU A 677 14.55 23.61 -0.06
CA LEU A 677 15.75 24.43 0.13
C LEU A 677 16.19 24.48 1.59
N SER A 678 15.25 24.49 2.55
CA SER A 678 15.58 24.53 3.97
C SER A 678 16.37 23.28 4.42
N LEU A 679 16.09 22.12 3.82
CA LEU A 679 16.81 20.87 4.10
C LEU A 679 18.28 20.94 3.71
N LEU A 680 18.64 21.84 2.80
CA LEU A 680 20.02 22.00 2.31
C LEU A 680 20.87 22.94 3.16
N LEU A 681 20.30 23.63 4.17
CA LEU A 681 21.04 24.57 5.02
C LEU A 681 22.10 23.89 5.90
N GLU A 682 21.87 22.64 6.29
CA GLU A 682 22.78 21.82 7.12
C GLU A 682 23.59 20.80 6.31
N HIS A 683 23.46 20.79 4.98
CA HIS A 683 24.04 19.79 4.08
C HIS A 683 25.58 19.69 4.19
N ARG A 684 26.24 18.52 4.16
CA ARG A 684 27.72 18.43 4.35
C ARG A 684 28.58 19.17 3.30
N HIS A 685 28.10 19.29 2.06
CA HIS A 685 28.78 20.01 0.97
C HIS A 685 28.63 21.55 1.11
N LYS A 686 29.76 22.26 1.24
CA LYS A 686 29.80 23.71 1.55
C LYS A 686 29.11 24.57 0.49
N ALA A 687 29.33 24.29 -0.80
CA ALA A 687 28.74 25.08 -1.88
C ALA A 687 27.22 24.94 -1.94
N THR A 688 26.69 23.73 -1.69
CA THR A 688 25.24 23.48 -1.62
C THR A 688 24.59 24.25 -0.47
N ARG A 689 25.19 24.24 0.73
CA ARG A 689 24.69 25.06 1.86
C ARG A 689 24.71 26.54 1.56
N LYS A 690 25.79 27.02 0.92
CA LYS A 690 25.95 28.43 0.57
C LYS A 690 24.86 28.86 -0.41
N TRP A 691 24.68 28.10 -1.49
CA TRP A 691 23.67 28.36 -2.50
C TRP A 691 22.24 28.33 -1.94
N ALA A 692 21.89 27.32 -1.13
CA ALA A 692 20.58 27.26 -0.49
C ALA A 692 20.32 28.48 0.43
N ARG A 693 21.34 28.95 1.16
CA ARG A 693 21.25 30.17 1.98
C ARG A 693 21.07 31.43 1.14
N GLU A 694 21.72 31.52 -0.01
CA GLU A 694 21.57 32.65 -0.94
C GLU A 694 20.14 32.70 -1.50
N VAL A 695 19.63 31.59 -2.04
CA VAL A 695 18.26 31.51 -2.60
C VAL A 695 17.20 31.79 -1.53
N LEU A 696 17.34 31.18 -0.33
CA LEU A 696 16.42 31.45 0.77
C LEU A 696 16.55 32.88 1.31
N GLY A 697 17.75 33.45 1.27
CA GLY A 697 17.99 34.82 1.70
C GLY A 697 17.35 35.85 0.78
N GLU A 698 17.33 35.59 -0.53
CA GLU A 698 16.56 36.38 -1.51
C GLU A 698 15.06 36.34 -1.20
N LEU A 699 14.51 35.14 -0.95
CA LEU A 699 13.09 34.97 -0.60
C LEU A 699 12.73 35.58 0.76
N ALA A 700 13.66 35.57 1.71
CA ALA A 700 13.47 36.12 3.05
C ALA A 700 13.78 37.62 3.15
N GLY A 701 14.40 38.22 2.12
CA GLY A 701 14.93 39.59 2.16
C GLY A 701 16.08 39.78 3.18
N THR A 702 16.70 38.69 3.64
CA THR A 702 17.81 38.72 4.61
C THR A 702 18.67 37.47 4.50
N VAL A 703 19.99 37.65 4.54
CA VAL A 703 20.98 36.56 4.62
C VAL A 703 21.49 36.34 6.05
N GLU A 704 21.03 37.17 7.01
CA GLU A 704 21.39 37.01 8.42
C GLU A 704 20.79 35.71 8.97
N PRO A 705 21.59 34.82 9.62
CA PRO A 705 21.10 33.53 10.11
C PRO A 705 19.83 33.63 10.97
N LYS A 706 19.79 34.54 11.94
CA LYS A 706 18.61 34.77 12.79
C LYS A 706 17.41 35.34 12.03
N GLY A 707 17.66 36.12 10.98
CA GLY A 707 16.62 36.61 10.07
C GLY A 707 16.00 35.46 9.29
N LEU A 708 16.84 34.59 8.73
CA LEU A 708 16.41 33.44 7.95
C LEU A 708 15.69 32.38 8.80
N GLU A 709 16.17 32.10 10.00
CA GLU A 709 15.49 31.20 10.96
C GLU A 709 14.07 31.70 11.30
N ARG A 710 13.92 33.01 11.55
CA ARG A 710 12.61 33.62 11.80
C ARG A 710 11.70 33.50 10.58
N PHE A 711 12.21 33.74 9.37
CA PHE A 711 11.45 33.57 8.13
C PHE A 711 10.96 32.12 7.96
N LEU A 712 11.85 31.13 8.10
CA LEU A 712 11.51 29.71 7.94
C LEU A 712 10.48 29.25 8.98
N ALA A 713 10.63 29.67 10.23
CA ALA A 713 9.67 29.34 11.28
C ALA A 713 8.27 29.92 11.00
N ARG A 714 8.19 31.18 10.54
CA ARG A 714 6.92 31.80 10.15
C ARG A 714 6.34 31.13 8.90
N TRP A 715 7.17 30.85 7.89
CA TRP A 715 6.76 30.16 6.67
C TRP A 715 6.14 28.79 6.97
N GLU A 716 6.80 27.98 7.79
CA GLU A 716 6.32 26.67 8.20
C GLU A 716 5.02 26.79 9.02
N GLY A 717 4.93 27.78 9.92
CA GLY A 717 3.71 28.04 10.66
C GLY A 717 2.52 28.42 9.78
N VAL A 718 2.73 29.25 8.74
CA VAL A 718 1.70 29.61 7.75
C VAL A 718 1.30 28.38 6.91
N ARG A 719 2.28 27.58 6.46
CA ARG A 719 2.05 26.34 5.71
C ARG A 719 1.17 25.37 6.51
N LEU A 720 1.54 25.10 7.75
CA LEU A 720 0.80 24.21 8.65
C LEU A 720 -0.61 24.72 8.93
N ALA A 721 -0.79 26.05 9.09
CA ALA A 721 -2.10 26.66 9.27
C ALA A 721 -3.03 26.38 8.07
N GLY A 722 -2.51 26.52 6.85
CA GLY A 722 -3.26 26.27 5.62
C GLY A 722 -3.54 24.79 5.34
N GLU A 723 -2.60 23.90 5.65
CA GLU A 723 -2.76 22.45 5.45
C GLU A 723 -3.74 21.82 6.42
N ALA A 724 -3.60 22.12 7.72
CA ALA A 724 -4.45 21.58 8.76
C ALA A 724 -5.79 22.32 8.91
N LEU A 725 -5.99 23.42 8.18
CA LEU A 725 -7.07 24.39 8.42
C LEU A 725 -7.11 24.81 9.91
N ASP A 726 -5.92 25.04 10.49
CA ASP A 726 -5.72 25.25 11.92
C ASP A 726 -5.98 26.72 12.30
N TYR A 727 -7.20 26.99 12.78
CA TYR A 727 -7.60 28.29 13.29
C TYR A 727 -6.79 28.74 14.51
N GLY A 728 -6.16 27.82 15.25
CA GLY A 728 -5.26 28.15 16.37
C GLY A 728 -4.01 28.92 15.93
N LYS A 729 -3.67 28.88 14.63
CA LYS A 729 -2.56 29.64 14.03
C LYS A 729 -2.97 30.99 13.48
N LEU A 730 -4.23 31.41 13.63
CA LEU A 730 -4.69 32.72 13.20
C LEU A 730 -3.87 33.90 13.76
N PRO A 731 -3.40 33.90 15.03
CA PRO A 731 -2.54 34.96 15.53
C PRO A 731 -1.27 35.16 14.69
N LEU A 732 -0.62 34.07 14.25
CA LEU A 732 0.55 34.13 13.38
C LEU A 732 0.23 34.75 12.01
N LEU A 733 -0.90 34.37 11.40
CA LEU A 733 -1.31 34.92 10.11
C LEU A 733 -1.57 36.43 10.20
N ARG A 734 -2.24 36.87 11.27
CA ARG A 734 -2.52 38.29 11.54
C ARG A 734 -1.24 39.07 11.80
N GLU A 735 -0.29 38.47 12.51
CA GLU A 735 1.05 39.04 12.74
C GLU A 735 1.82 39.22 11.42
N VAL A 736 1.82 38.21 10.53
CA VAL A 736 2.46 38.29 9.20
C VAL A 736 1.88 39.42 8.36
N VAL A 737 0.56 39.57 8.33
CA VAL A 737 -0.10 40.63 7.58
C VAL A 737 0.16 42.02 8.17
N SER A 738 0.14 42.15 9.50
CA SER A 738 0.35 43.43 10.18
C SER A 738 1.79 43.91 10.17
N ASP A 739 2.75 42.98 10.06
CA ASP A 739 4.17 43.31 10.06
C ASP A 739 4.57 44.00 8.74
N PRO A 740 4.97 45.30 8.77
CA PRO A 740 5.37 46.03 7.58
C PRO A 740 6.69 45.53 6.98
N LYS A 741 7.46 44.74 7.73
CA LYS A 741 8.74 44.15 7.29
C LYS A 741 8.59 42.71 6.80
N SER A 742 7.37 42.16 6.80
CA SER A 742 7.12 40.81 6.24
C SER A 742 7.56 40.76 4.78
N PRO A 743 8.42 39.80 4.39
CA PRO A 743 8.78 39.59 2.99
C PRO A 743 7.53 39.33 2.15
N THR A 744 7.50 39.86 0.92
CA THR A 744 6.34 39.80 0.03
C THR A 744 5.83 38.38 -0.15
N GLN A 745 6.73 37.41 -0.34
CA GLN A 745 6.40 36.00 -0.56
C GLN A 745 5.72 35.36 0.67
N LEU A 746 6.16 35.72 1.88
CA LEU A 746 5.55 35.25 3.12
C LEU A 746 4.18 35.91 3.33
N LEU A 747 4.05 37.19 2.99
CA LEU A 747 2.78 37.90 3.01
C LEU A 747 1.77 37.27 2.04
N GLU A 748 2.15 37.03 0.78
CA GLU A 748 1.32 36.36 -0.23
C GLU A 748 0.82 35.01 0.26
N HIS A 749 1.72 34.19 0.83
CA HIS A 749 1.37 32.89 1.39
C HIS A 749 0.37 33.03 2.54
N ALA A 750 0.57 33.97 3.46
CA ALA A 750 -0.37 34.23 4.56
C ALA A 750 -1.74 34.72 4.07
N LEU A 751 -1.79 35.60 3.06
CA LEU A 751 -3.03 36.09 2.46
C LEU A 751 -3.86 34.97 1.82
N LEU A 752 -3.19 34.05 1.11
CA LEU A 752 -3.83 32.85 0.55
C LEU A 752 -4.41 31.96 1.65
N VAL A 753 -3.67 31.75 2.74
CA VAL A 753 -4.12 30.94 3.88
C VAL A 753 -5.28 31.61 4.62
N ILE A 754 -5.24 32.93 4.82
CA ILE A 754 -6.33 33.72 5.41
C ILE A 754 -7.62 33.58 4.59
N GLY A 755 -7.52 33.72 3.25
CA GLY A 755 -8.66 33.51 2.36
C GLY A 755 -9.20 32.08 2.46
N ARG A 756 -8.33 31.08 2.48
CA ARG A 756 -8.70 29.67 2.62
C ARG A 756 -9.38 29.35 3.95
N LEU A 757 -8.94 29.97 5.05
CA LEU A 757 -9.57 29.84 6.36
C LEU A 757 -10.86 30.65 6.49
N ARG A 758 -11.11 31.58 5.55
CA ARG A 758 -12.08 32.67 5.65
C ARG A 758 -11.97 33.36 7.02
N ALA A 759 -10.77 33.82 7.32
CA ALA A 759 -10.45 34.47 8.59
C ALA A 759 -10.85 35.96 8.56
N VAL A 760 -12.15 36.23 8.64
CA VAL A 760 -12.74 37.58 8.68
C VAL A 760 -12.21 38.42 9.85
N GLU A 761 -11.69 37.77 10.90
CA GLU A 761 -11.04 38.43 12.03
C GLU A 761 -9.73 39.16 11.65
N ALA A 762 -9.17 38.89 10.47
CA ALA A 762 -7.98 39.56 9.94
C ALA A 762 -8.27 40.86 9.17
N VAL A 763 -9.56 41.23 8.97
CA VAL A 763 -9.94 42.40 8.15
C VAL A 763 -9.32 43.70 8.68
N GLU A 764 -9.27 43.89 9.99
CA GLU A 764 -8.63 45.08 10.58
C GLU A 764 -7.12 45.11 10.31
N ASP A 765 -6.45 43.96 10.38
CA ASP A 765 -5.02 43.84 10.11
C ASP A 765 -4.69 44.07 8.63
N LEU A 766 -5.52 43.56 7.74
CA LEU A 766 -5.46 43.81 6.31
C LEU A 766 -5.71 45.29 5.99
N THR A 767 -6.68 45.92 6.65
CA THR A 767 -6.96 47.35 6.52
C THR A 767 -5.75 48.18 6.95
N ARG A 768 -5.07 47.79 8.03
CA ARG A 768 -3.80 48.41 8.47
C ARG A 768 -2.68 48.18 7.45
N ALA A 769 -2.58 46.99 6.86
CA ALA A 769 -1.57 46.70 5.84
C ALA A 769 -1.73 47.56 4.56
N LEU A 770 -2.96 48.02 4.26
CA LEU A 770 -3.25 48.95 3.17
C LEU A 770 -2.77 50.40 3.42
N GLU A 771 -2.33 50.73 4.63
CA GLU A 771 -1.69 52.03 4.94
C GLU A 771 -0.23 52.11 4.48
N SER A 772 0.32 51.00 4.00
CA SER A 772 1.71 50.92 3.53
C SER A 772 2.03 52.00 2.49
N LYS A 773 3.23 52.57 2.57
CA LYS A 773 3.76 53.46 1.52
C LYS A 773 4.08 52.69 0.23
N ASP A 774 4.35 51.39 0.33
CA ASP A 774 4.59 50.50 -0.81
C ASP A 774 3.29 50.19 -1.57
N GLU A 775 3.23 50.61 -2.83
CA GLU A 775 2.11 50.35 -3.74
C GLU A 775 1.92 48.87 -4.05
N GLY A 776 3.00 48.11 -4.21
CA GLY A 776 2.94 46.68 -4.52
C GLY A 776 2.23 45.91 -3.41
N ARG A 777 2.59 46.21 -2.15
CA ARG A 777 1.90 45.65 -0.98
C ARG A 777 0.41 46.00 -0.96
N ARG A 778 0.03 47.24 -1.27
CA ARG A 778 -1.38 47.65 -1.29
C ARG A 778 -2.18 46.89 -2.36
N LYS A 779 -1.63 46.81 -3.57
CA LYS A 779 -2.22 46.05 -4.69
C LYS A 779 -2.37 44.56 -4.36
N LEU A 780 -1.41 44.00 -3.64
CA LEU A 780 -1.46 42.60 -3.21
C LEU A 780 -2.53 42.36 -2.14
N VAL A 781 -2.62 43.21 -1.11
CA VAL A 781 -3.52 42.99 0.03
C VAL A 781 -4.99 43.22 -0.32
N TRP A 782 -5.27 44.23 -1.14
CA TRP A 782 -6.64 44.69 -1.41
C TRP A 782 -7.60 43.58 -1.90
N PRO A 783 -7.27 42.78 -2.94
CA PRO A 783 -8.15 41.70 -3.41
C PRO A 783 -8.48 40.66 -2.33
N HIS A 784 -7.55 40.38 -1.43
CA HIS A 784 -7.75 39.42 -0.34
C HIS A 784 -8.65 39.98 0.76
N LEU A 785 -8.57 41.29 1.04
CA LEU A 785 -9.46 41.94 1.99
C LEU A 785 -10.91 41.91 1.51
N VAL A 786 -11.16 42.31 0.27
CA VAL A 786 -12.53 42.28 -0.29
C VAL A 786 -13.05 40.86 -0.43
N GLY A 787 -12.19 39.87 -0.73
CA GLY A 787 -12.58 38.47 -0.82
C GLY A 787 -12.99 37.82 0.51
N LEU A 788 -12.73 38.46 1.65
CA LEU A 788 -13.15 37.96 2.97
C LEU A 788 -14.56 38.42 3.37
N VAL A 789 -15.00 39.57 2.87
CA VAL A 789 -16.20 40.25 3.34
C VAL A 789 -17.32 40.26 2.31
N ASP A 790 -18.56 40.29 2.79
CA ASP A 790 -19.75 40.35 1.92
C ASP A 790 -20.00 41.78 1.38
N THR A 791 -20.96 41.96 0.46
CA THR A 791 -21.21 43.20 -0.30
C THR A 791 -21.55 44.42 0.56
N GLY A 792 -21.36 45.63 0.03
CA GLY A 792 -21.71 46.90 0.68
C GLY A 792 -20.57 47.55 1.45
N TYR A 793 -19.33 47.18 1.14
CA TYR A 793 -18.13 47.82 1.66
C TYR A 793 -17.74 49.09 0.86
N PRO A 794 -17.00 50.04 1.46
CA PRO A 794 -16.53 51.23 0.75
C PRO A 794 -15.49 50.93 -0.34
N ASP A 795 -15.37 51.79 -1.33
CA ASP A 795 -14.31 51.66 -2.34
C ASP A 795 -12.93 52.01 -1.78
N TYR A 796 -11.91 51.38 -2.34
CA TYR A 796 -10.52 51.68 -2.07
C TYR A 796 -9.69 51.52 -3.34
N GLU A 797 -8.86 52.52 -3.65
CA GLU A 797 -7.98 52.50 -4.81
C GLU A 797 -6.50 52.44 -4.36
N PRO A 798 -5.81 51.29 -4.51
CA PRO A 798 -4.42 51.12 -4.10
C PRO A 798 -3.44 52.15 -4.71
N THR A 799 -3.74 52.71 -5.88
CA THR A 799 -2.87 53.69 -6.58
C THR A 799 -3.27 55.14 -6.35
N ALA A 800 -4.35 55.42 -5.63
CA ALA A 800 -4.79 56.81 -5.36
C ALA A 800 -3.76 57.58 -4.51
N SER A 801 -3.90 58.90 -4.40
CA SER A 801 -3.02 59.72 -3.56
C SER A 801 -3.10 59.32 -2.07
N ALA A 802 -2.06 59.61 -1.28
CA ALA A 802 -2.03 59.23 0.14
C ALA A 802 -3.23 59.79 0.93
N ARG A 803 -3.64 61.02 0.61
CA ARG A 803 -4.82 61.68 1.19
C ARG A 803 -6.11 60.92 0.87
N VAL A 804 -6.35 60.61 -0.41
CA VAL A 804 -7.55 59.88 -0.85
C VAL A 804 -7.61 58.49 -0.20
N ARG A 805 -6.48 57.77 -0.14
CA ARG A 805 -6.42 56.46 0.52
C ARG A 805 -6.72 56.54 2.02
N GLN A 806 -6.26 57.59 2.71
CA GLN A 806 -6.57 57.79 4.13
C GLN A 806 -8.06 58.02 4.35
N GLU A 807 -8.71 58.83 3.50
CA GLU A 807 -10.16 59.07 3.53
C GLU A 807 -10.94 57.76 3.27
N GLN A 808 -10.54 56.97 2.27
CA GLN A 808 -11.14 55.66 1.96
C GLN A 808 -10.94 54.64 3.10
N LEU A 809 -9.75 54.56 3.70
CA LEU A 809 -9.48 53.67 4.83
C LEU A 809 -10.25 54.09 6.09
N ALA A 810 -10.49 55.40 6.29
CA ALA A 810 -11.35 55.88 7.36
C ALA A 810 -12.81 55.43 7.15
N ALA A 811 -13.32 55.51 5.91
CA ALA A 811 -14.64 54.98 5.56
C ALA A 811 -14.72 53.45 5.78
N TRP A 812 -13.68 52.71 5.38
CA TRP A 812 -13.57 51.26 5.63
C TRP A 812 -13.63 50.90 7.12
N ARG A 813 -12.91 51.65 7.96
CA ARG A 813 -12.94 51.45 9.42
C ARG A 813 -14.30 51.75 10.01
N ALA A 814 -14.95 52.83 9.57
CA ALA A 814 -16.29 53.19 10.00
C ALA A 814 -17.31 52.10 9.63
N TRP A 815 -17.23 51.61 8.40
CA TRP A 815 -18.04 50.48 7.94
C TRP A 815 -17.78 49.21 8.74
N TRP A 816 -16.51 48.80 8.92
CA TRP A 816 -16.17 47.58 9.65
C TRP A 816 -16.62 47.64 11.11
N LYS A 817 -16.59 48.80 11.77
CA LYS A 817 -17.15 48.96 13.13
C LYS A 817 -18.63 48.53 13.22
N THR A 818 -19.39 48.74 12.15
CA THR A 818 -20.81 48.33 12.08
C THR A 818 -20.96 46.88 11.61
N ALA A 819 -20.19 46.44 10.61
CA ALA A 819 -20.33 45.14 9.96
C ALA A 819 -19.65 43.97 10.70
N ALA A 820 -18.58 44.24 11.48
CA ALA A 820 -17.71 43.21 12.05
C ALA A 820 -18.47 42.16 12.87
N LYS A 821 -19.40 42.60 13.72
CA LYS A 821 -20.15 41.72 14.63
C LYS A 821 -20.96 40.69 13.84
N GLU A 822 -21.61 41.11 12.76
CA GLU A 822 -22.45 40.24 11.95
C GLU A 822 -21.60 39.31 11.09
N GLN A 823 -20.58 39.82 10.40
CA GLN A 823 -19.73 39.02 9.51
C GLN A 823 -18.90 37.97 10.28
N VAL A 824 -18.32 38.33 11.43
CA VAL A 824 -17.62 37.38 12.31
C VAL A 824 -18.58 36.31 12.81
N ARG A 825 -19.80 36.67 13.20
CA ARG A 825 -20.81 35.72 13.65
C ARG A 825 -21.22 34.77 12.52
N ALA A 826 -21.45 35.27 11.31
CA ALA A 826 -21.82 34.46 10.15
C ALA A 826 -20.74 33.43 9.79
N GLU A 827 -19.47 33.86 9.82
CA GLU A 827 -18.33 32.96 9.64
C GLU A 827 -18.25 31.90 10.74
N GLN A 828 -18.40 32.30 12.01
CA GLN A 828 -18.35 31.39 13.14
C GLN A 828 -19.47 30.34 13.09
N VAL A 829 -20.68 30.75 12.68
CA VAL A 829 -21.80 29.84 12.40
C VAL A 829 -21.42 28.82 11.33
N ARG A 830 -20.82 29.25 10.23
CA ARG A 830 -20.38 28.34 9.17
C ARG A 830 -19.36 27.32 9.67
N ARG A 831 -18.41 27.76 10.51
CA ARG A 831 -17.41 26.89 11.14
C ARG A 831 -18.06 25.86 12.06
N TRP A 832 -19.03 26.26 12.89
CA TRP A 832 -19.77 25.32 13.72
C TRP A 832 -20.63 24.35 12.90
N VAL A 833 -21.30 24.83 11.85
CA VAL A 833 -22.07 23.98 10.94
C VAL A 833 -21.17 22.93 10.28
N ARG A 834 -19.96 23.31 9.85
CA ARG A 834 -18.94 22.36 9.39
C ARG A 834 -18.59 21.35 10.49
N ASP A 835 -18.42 21.81 11.73
CA ASP A 835 -18.05 20.97 12.88
C ASP A 835 -19.13 19.95 13.29
N LEU A 836 -20.41 20.14 12.89
CA LEU A 836 -21.45 19.11 13.01
C LEU A 836 -21.07 17.80 12.29
N GLY A 837 -20.30 17.92 11.19
CA GLY A 837 -19.74 16.81 10.42
C GLY A 837 -18.64 16.01 11.14
N TYR A 838 -18.21 16.41 12.36
CA TYR A 838 -17.11 15.77 13.10
C TYR A 838 -17.51 15.32 14.52
N PRO A 839 -17.37 14.03 14.91
CA PRO A 839 -17.98 13.49 16.13
C PRO A 839 -17.42 14.05 17.43
N GLY A 840 -16.12 14.35 17.45
CA GLY A 840 -15.47 14.97 18.61
C GLY A 840 -15.89 16.42 18.86
N ARG A 841 -16.48 17.10 17.86
CA ARG A 841 -16.84 18.53 17.91
C ARG A 841 -18.34 18.80 17.76
N ALA A 842 -19.10 17.84 17.22
CA ALA A 842 -20.50 17.97 16.89
C ALA A 842 -21.36 18.41 18.09
N LYS A 843 -21.18 17.82 19.28
CA LYS A 843 -21.97 18.21 20.46
C LYS A 843 -21.72 19.64 20.93
N ALA A 844 -20.48 20.12 20.81
CA ALA A 844 -20.14 21.50 21.14
C ALA A 844 -20.71 22.46 20.09
N ALA A 845 -20.60 22.10 18.81
CA ALA A 845 -21.17 22.85 17.69
C ALA A 845 -22.71 22.90 17.73
N GLU A 846 -23.38 21.79 18.06
CA GLU A 846 -24.84 21.75 18.23
C GLU A 846 -25.29 22.74 19.32
N ARG A 847 -24.64 22.73 20.50
CA ARG A 847 -24.93 23.69 21.57
C ARG A 847 -24.70 25.13 21.13
N ALA A 848 -23.57 25.39 20.46
CA ALA A 848 -23.23 26.72 19.98
C ALA A 848 -24.25 27.23 18.96
N LEU A 849 -24.66 26.39 18.00
CA LEU A 849 -25.64 26.74 16.96
C LEU A 849 -27.05 26.92 17.51
N VAL A 850 -27.46 26.11 18.50
CA VAL A 850 -28.71 26.34 19.24
C VAL A 850 -28.66 27.69 19.97
N GLY A 851 -27.53 28.01 20.61
CA GLY A 851 -27.33 29.32 21.26
C GLY A 851 -27.33 30.50 20.28
N VAL A 852 -26.90 30.29 19.02
CA VAL A 852 -27.02 31.31 17.97
C VAL A 852 -28.48 31.55 17.59
N GLY A 853 -29.31 30.51 17.51
CA GLY A 853 -30.72 30.60 17.17
C GLY A 853 -30.99 30.85 15.68
N LYS A 854 -32.02 31.66 15.37
CA LYS A 854 -32.52 31.89 14.00
C LYS A 854 -31.44 32.19 12.93
N PRO A 855 -30.40 33.00 13.20
CA PRO A 855 -29.36 33.28 12.20
C PRO A 855 -28.59 32.06 11.68
N ALA A 856 -28.63 30.92 12.38
CA ALA A 856 -27.97 29.69 11.93
C ALA A 856 -28.80 28.88 10.92
N ILE A 857 -30.11 29.17 10.78
CA ILE A 857 -31.05 28.30 10.06
C ILE A 857 -30.64 28.10 8.61
N ARG A 858 -30.37 29.15 7.85
CA ARG A 858 -30.02 29.01 6.42
C ARG A 858 -28.81 28.10 6.20
N ALA A 859 -27.76 28.30 6.99
CA ALA A 859 -26.54 27.48 6.94
C ALA A 859 -26.81 26.01 7.36
N LEU A 860 -27.70 25.78 8.33
CA LEU A 860 -28.12 24.45 8.74
C LEU A 860 -28.96 23.73 7.67
N ILE A 861 -29.81 24.46 6.93
CA ILE A 861 -30.57 23.91 5.80
C ILE A 861 -29.61 23.41 4.73
N ASP A 862 -28.60 24.20 4.38
CA ASP A 862 -27.58 23.77 3.42
C ASP A 862 -26.78 22.57 3.93
N ALA A 863 -26.54 22.48 5.24
CA ALA A 863 -25.88 21.35 5.87
C ALA A 863 -26.68 20.03 5.81
N LEU A 864 -27.98 20.06 5.51
CA LEU A 864 -28.77 18.86 5.23
C LEU A 864 -28.34 18.17 3.93
N ARG A 865 -27.75 18.90 2.98
CA ARG A 865 -27.17 18.33 1.75
C ARG A 865 -26.02 17.37 2.06
N THR A 866 -25.28 17.63 3.14
CA THR A 866 -24.08 16.90 3.50
C THR A 866 -24.42 15.73 4.44
N PRO A 867 -24.21 14.46 4.05
CA PRO A 867 -24.62 13.30 4.84
C PRO A 867 -24.03 13.27 6.27
N SER A 868 -22.78 13.73 6.44
CA SER A 868 -22.08 13.70 7.74
C SER A 868 -22.62 14.70 8.77
N SER A 869 -23.27 15.78 8.34
CA SER A 869 -23.89 16.79 9.21
C SER A 869 -25.42 16.72 9.24
N ARG A 870 -26.06 16.00 8.30
CA ARG A 870 -27.51 16.01 8.08
C ARG A 870 -28.34 15.80 9.35
N GLU A 871 -28.09 14.74 10.11
CA GLU A 871 -28.87 14.45 11.31
C GLU A 871 -28.66 15.51 12.41
N ALA A 872 -27.41 15.94 12.61
CA ALA A 872 -27.07 16.94 13.61
C ALA A 872 -27.66 18.30 13.24
N ALA A 873 -27.55 18.70 11.97
CA ALA A 873 -28.16 19.91 11.45
C ALA A 873 -29.69 19.86 11.54
N HIS A 874 -30.31 18.70 11.25
CA HIS A 874 -31.75 18.51 11.41
C HIS A 874 -32.20 18.61 12.87
N ARG A 875 -31.46 18.02 13.82
CA ARG A 875 -31.73 18.19 15.25
C ARG A 875 -31.67 19.65 15.68
N VAL A 876 -30.64 20.37 15.25
CA VAL A 876 -30.47 21.79 15.58
C VAL A 876 -31.57 22.63 14.92
N LEU A 877 -31.94 22.37 13.67
CA LEU A 877 -33.06 23.02 12.99
C LEU A 877 -34.37 22.82 13.76
N ARG A 878 -34.65 21.60 14.20
CA ARG A 878 -35.83 21.31 15.03
C ARG A 878 -35.79 22.04 16.36
N ALA A 879 -34.62 22.09 17.02
CA ALA A 879 -34.46 22.77 18.29
C ALA A 879 -34.65 24.30 18.17
N ILE A 880 -34.17 24.90 17.08
CA ILE A 880 -34.29 26.36 16.85
C ILE A 880 -35.70 26.74 16.41
N THR A 881 -36.35 25.94 15.55
CA THR A 881 -37.58 26.34 14.85
C THR A 881 -38.86 25.69 15.39
N GLY A 882 -38.75 24.59 16.14
CA GLY A 882 -39.89 23.77 16.57
C GLY A 882 -40.58 22.98 15.45
N GLN A 883 -40.14 23.10 14.20
CA GLN A 883 -40.80 22.49 13.04
C GLN A 883 -40.52 20.99 12.92
N LYS A 884 -41.51 20.19 12.53
CA LYS A 884 -41.40 18.72 12.39
C LYS A 884 -41.18 18.26 10.95
N LEU A 885 -40.48 19.05 10.13
CA LEU A 885 -40.17 18.72 8.74
C LEU A 885 -39.17 17.53 8.65
N ALA A 886 -39.14 16.87 7.49
CA ALA A 886 -38.21 15.78 7.19
C ALA A 886 -36.75 16.29 7.14
N ALA A 887 -35.77 15.39 7.29
CA ALA A 887 -34.34 15.73 7.20
C ALA A 887 -33.87 15.91 5.75
N ASP A 888 -34.64 16.67 4.96
CA ASP A 888 -34.41 16.95 3.53
C ASP A 888 -34.36 18.46 3.29
N VAL A 889 -33.55 18.91 2.34
CA VAL A 889 -33.35 20.34 2.08
C VAL A 889 -34.61 21.01 1.55
N ARG A 890 -35.35 20.34 0.65
CA ARG A 890 -36.50 20.94 -0.06
C ARG A 890 -37.59 21.46 0.89
N PRO A 891 -38.12 20.66 1.84
CA PRO A 891 -39.18 21.14 2.73
C PRO A 891 -38.70 22.26 3.66
N TRP A 892 -37.45 22.22 4.13
CA TRP A 892 -36.91 23.27 4.98
C TRP A 892 -36.65 24.57 4.22
N LEU A 893 -36.16 24.48 2.98
CA LEU A 893 -35.93 25.66 2.14
C LEU A 893 -37.25 26.36 1.79
N ALA A 894 -38.27 25.60 1.38
CA ALA A 894 -39.60 26.15 1.11
C ALA A 894 -40.24 26.79 2.35
N TRP A 895 -40.03 26.20 3.54
CA TRP A 895 -40.48 26.81 4.80
C TRP A 895 -39.72 28.11 5.10
N TRP A 896 -38.40 28.13 4.91
CA TRP A 896 -37.56 29.31 5.14
C TRP A 896 -37.95 30.47 4.23
N GLU A 897 -38.07 30.23 2.92
CA GLU A 897 -38.48 31.25 1.94
C GLU A 897 -39.86 31.85 2.28
N LYS A 898 -40.79 31.03 2.77
CA LYS A 898 -42.09 31.50 3.25
C LYS A 898 -42.00 32.37 4.51
N GLN A 899 -41.09 32.09 5.43
CA GLN A 899 -40.87 32.95 6.61
C GLN A 899 -40.22 34.28 6.22
N GLU A 900 -39.27 34.25 5.28
CA GLU A 900 -38.57 35.43 4.78
C GLU A 900 -39.54 36.39 4.08
N GLN A 901 -40.45 35.88 3.25
CA GLN A 901 -41.54 36.67 2.63
C GLN A 901 -42.52 37.28 3.66
N GLN A 902 -42.58 36.73 4.88
CA GLN A 902 -43.41 37.23 5.98
C GLN A 902 -42.65 38.16 6.94
N GLY A 903 -41.37 38.43 6.68
CA GLY A 903 -40.51 39.27 7.52
C GLY A 903 -40.19 38.67 8.90
N LYS A 904 -40.16 37.33 9.04
CA LYS A 904 -40.08 36.62 10.34
C LYS A 904 -38.78 35.88 10.63
#